data_AF-A0A485LGY2-F1
#
_entry.id   AF-A0A485LGY2-F1
#
_cell.length_a   1.000
_cell.length_b   1.000
_cell.length_c   1.000
_cell.angle_alpha   90.00
_cell.angle_beta   90.00
_cell.angle_gamma   90.00
#
_symmetry.space_group_name_H-M   'P 1'
#
loop_
_entity.id
_entity.type
_entity.pdbx_description
1 polymer ?
#
loop_
_entity_poly.entity_id
_entity_poly.type
_entity_poly.pdbx_seq_one_letter_code
_entity_poly.pdbx_strand_id
1 'polypeptide(L)'
;MTRSVKVEFHLPFIYGEKARNVPVKEEQVNRMNSFWFCEAQRSIPMTDASDERVEGAPTKKKAGTMVARASAYLAENRRLDTLLRRKNAQPPVKKKTKKPRIMHDMIALEYRYQKSAKVVQRAWRRFSQRTFWQRYFATVHAATVIQRRIRGVLCRKYVAVWVRSRLRFVSKIQAVYRGHLTRRILATKIEWEQYNANVIQRWTRGFFGRRRAVVARQTMAALHIQCLWRGFHSRKRSDRLWLGAKVTRLQSLSRGYFVRKHTLAMAARYHDAAVAIQKMFRGTLARTRVDDILRDRETHNRKVVMDVLDAEIGWHKEYMEKLQRRLAKTKLETRVVDLEGDLYRLHQQVGDLECIYLDMMEQKAKMSPRAITDGWVSEMEDKMTKQRAMITAAKFDAVFGTGLDFKRSEAELQERRASIEKIAFRTTQLKQWRAEEFMDYWGREMQELAIRRDVARRRNIAEQRRKWTFKFYTKSGKIQVHKPTARVDTTFCIGGTDLLALQRPKPTAVDALADQVKLVTVEAQLTQAKAMFNPLLVQFSSTHGAVHELVKTKPPPPPRPVEIIPNNCEPIDTPSSPNKRKMATNLSSALPGQLEPKTKPRTRKMAAKPMPKSANVPWSLLDQLEAEKAKFKTEKTMHALGFDKRKKKHP
;
A
#
# COMPACT_ATOMS: atom_id res chain seq x y z
N MET A 1 32.85 29.75 12.51
CA MET A 1 33.25 31.11 12.09
C MET A 1 32.12 31.74 11.27
N THR A 2 31.26 32.51 11.92
CA THR A 2 30.40 33.55 11.31
C THR A 2 30.06 34.53 12.44
N ARG A 3 30.48 35.78 12.28
CA ARG A 3 30.44 36.84 13.31
C ARG A 3 29.00 37.21 13.64
N SER A 4 28.62 37.08 14.91
CA SER A 4 27.44 37.68 15.52
C SER A 4 27.69 39.17 15.72
N VAL A 5 26.95 40.02 15.02
CA VAL A 5 26.91 41.46 15.28
C VAL A 5 25.83 41.71 16.33
N LYS A 6 26.25 41.93 17.57
CA LYS A 6 25.43 42.54 18.63
C LYS A 6 25.18 44.01 18.25
N VAL A 7 23.92 44.38 18.08
CA VAL A 7 23.50 45.79 18.07
C VAL A 7 22.96 46.09 19.45
N GLU A 8 23.79 46.66 20.30
CA GLU A 8 23.39 47.25 21.58
C GLU A 8 22.83 48.65 21.32
N PHE A 9 21.53 48.84 21.55
CA PHE A 9 20.93 50.17 21.63
C PHE A 9 21.27 50.80 22.98
N HIS A 10 22.37 51.55 23.02
CA HIS A 10 22.56 52.56 24.05
C HIS A 10 21.62 53.74 23.75
N LEU A 11 20.57 53.87 24.54
CA LEU A 11 19.81 55.12 24.70
C LEU A 11 20.61 56.03 25.66
N PRO A 12 21.12 57.18 25.21
CA PRO A 12 21.43 58.25 26.15
C PRO A 12 20.11 58.89 26.59
N PHE A 13 19.77 58.67 27.87
CA PHE A 13 18.93 59.59 28.62
C PHE A 13 19.57 60.98 28.54
N ILE A 14 19.01 61.88 27.73
CA ILE A 14 19.28 63.32 27.83
C ILE A 14 18.04 63.97 28.41
N TYR A 15 18.22 64.35 29.68
CA TYR A 15 17.34 65.20 30.46
C TYR A 15 16.92 66.46 29.69
N GLY A 16 15.67 66.87 29.93
CA GLY A 16 15.15 68.18 29.59
C GLY A 16 15.80 69.30 30.40
N GLU A 17 16.91 69.83 29.90
CA GLU A 17 17.50 71.10 30.38
C GLU A 17 17.61 72.19 29.29
N LYS A 18 17.23 71.91 28.03
CA LYS A 18 17.34 72.90 26.93
C LYS A 18 16.03 73.59 26.55
N ALA A 19 15.21 73.93 27.54
CA ALA A 19 13.99 74.73 27.34
C ALA A 19 13.94 75.98 28.26
N ARG A 20 15.09 76.57 28.58
CA ARG A 20 15.19 77.91 29.16
C ARG A 20 16.26 78.75 28.46
N ASN A 21 15.97 79.17 27.23
CA ASN A 21 16.63 80.34 26.66
C ASN A 21 15.69 81.53 26.86
N VAL A 22 15.68 82.05 28.09
CA VAL A 22 15.27 83.44 28.34
C VAL A 22 16.43 84.28 27.80
N PRO A 23 16.23 85.21 26.85
CA PRO A 23 17.31 86.05 26.36
C PRO A 23 17.91 86.84 27.53
N VAL A 24 19.23 86.83 27.63
CA VAL A 24 19.99 87.55 28.67
C VAL A 24 19.66 89.04 28.56
N LYS A 25 19.46 89.73 29.70
CA LYS A 25 19.12 91.17 29.75
C LYS A 25 20.06 92.03 28.88
N GLU A 26 21.32 91.62 28.74
CA GLU A 26 22.34 92.28 27.92
C GLU A 26 22.07 92.17 26.41
N GLU A 27 21.51 91.04 25.92
CA GLU A 27 21.12 90.88 24.51
C GLU A 27 19.86 91.71 24.16
N GLN A 28 18.96 91.93 25.12
CA GLN A 28 17.82 92.83 24.95
C GLN A 28 18.26 94.31 24.91
N VAL A 29 19.21 94.71 25.74
CA VAL A 29 19.75 96.08 25.76
C VAL A 29 20.56 96.38 24.48
N ASN A 30 21.35 95.41 24.00
CA ASN A 30 22.13 95.58 22.75
C ASN A 30 21.24 95.66 21.50
N ARG A 31 20.11 94.95 21.46
CA ARG A 31 19.12 95.12 20.37
C ARG A 31 18.42 96.47 20.42
N MET A 32 18.15 97.00 21.61
CA MET A 32 17.52 98.32 21.76
C MET A 32 18.49 99.47 21.39
N ASN A 33 19.78 99.33 21.70
CA ASN A 33 20.83 100.27 21.31
C ASN A 33 21.17 100.21 19.81
N SER A 34 21.12 99.03 19.18
CA SER A 34 21.30 98.89 17.71
C SER A 34 20.17 99.54 16.90
N PHE A 35 19.00 99.75 17.51
CA PHE A 35 17.88 100.46 16.90
C PHE A 35 18.03 101.99 16.98
N TRP A 36 18.70 102.50 18.03
CA TRP A 36 18.94 103.93 18.22
C TRP A 36 20.13 104.47 17.41
N PHE A 37 21.15 103.66 17.14
CA PHE A 37 22.32 104.07 16.35
C PHE A 37 22.09 104.10 14.82
N CYS A 38 21.12 103.34 14.31
CA CYS A 38 20.84 103.24 12.86
C CYS A 38 19.95 104.38 12.30
N GLU A 39 19.39 105.25 13.15
CA GLU A 39 18.46 106.32 12.73
C GLU A 39 19.12 107.72 12.71
N ALA A 40 20.34 107.85 13.26
CA ALA A 40 21.12 109.10 13.28
C ALA A 40 22.04 109.31 12.04
N GLN A 41 22.09 108.36 11.11
CA GLN A 41 22.90 108.43 9.88
C GLN A 41 22.04 108.12 8.65
N ARG A 42 21.21 109.08 8.22
CA ARG A 42 20.72 109.14 6.83
C ARG A 42 20.90 110.54 6.27
N SER A 43 22.02 110.72 5.61
CA SER A 43 22.29 111.78 4.65
C SER A 43 21.33 111.69 3.47
N ILE A 44 20.91 112.88 3.01
CA ILE A 44 20.11 113.12 1.82
C ILE A 44 20.96 112.80 0.59
N PRO A 45 20.51 111.98 -0.39
CA PRO A 45 21.15 111.91 -1.69
C PRO A 45 20.51 112.93 -2.63
N MET A 46 21.29 113.94 -3.01
CA MET A 46 21.06 114.77 -4.20
C MET A 46 21.59 114.02 -5.44
N THR A 47 20.82 114.03 -6.52
CA THR A 47 21.27 113.70 -7.88
C THR A 47 21.25 114.99 -8.71
N ASP A 48 22.40 115.34 -9.27
CA ASP A 48 22.68 116.53 -10.09
C ASP A 48 22.46 116.31 -11.60
N ALA A 49 22.43 117.46 -12.30
CA ALA A 49 22.68 117.77 -13.73
C ALA A 49 21.50 117.63 -14.72
N SER A 50 21.13 118.61 -15.57
CA SER A 50 21.66 119.92 -16.05
C SER A 50 20.45 120.83 -16.47
N ASP A 51 20.43 122.17 -16.54
CA ASP A 51 21.29 123.15 -17.23
C ASP A 51 21.11 124.61 -16.73
N GLU A 52 22.24 125.31 -16.66
CA GLU A 52 22.58 126.72 -16.99
C GLU A 52 21.61 127.92 -16.77
N ARG A 53 22.00 128.89 -15.91
CA ARG A 53 22.88 130.05 -16.26
C ARG A 53 22.99 131.07 -15.11
N VAL A 54 24.25 131.38 -14.74
CA VAL A 54 24.86 132.73 -14.54
C VAL A 54 24.32 133.60 -13.39
N GLU A 55 25.08 134.24 -12.50
CA GLU A 55 26.49 134.33 -12.08
C GLU A 55 26.37 135.04 -10.70
N GLY A 56 27.03 134.60 -9.64
CA GLY A 56 28.38 135.08 -9.33
C GLY A 56 28.45 135.44 -7.85
N ALA A 57 29.09 134.57 -7.07
CA ALA A 57 29.72 134.92 -5.80
C ALA A 57 30.76 136.04 -6.04
N PRO A 58 31.11 136.93 -5.07
CA PRO A 58 31.88 136.45 -3.92
C PRO A 58 31.80 137.24 -2.58
N THR A 59 31.98 136.46 -1.51
CA THR A 59 32.77 136.70 -0.30
C THR A 59 32.77 138.03 0.46
N LYS A 60 32.49 137.88 1.77
CA LYS A 60 33.08 138.57 2.92
C LYS A 60 34.33 139.42 2.64
N LYS A 61 34.20 140.74 2.80
CA LYS A 61 35.02 141.66 3.62
C LYS A 61 34.73 143.09 3.14
N LYS A 62 34.76 144.05 4.09
CA LYS A 62 34.64 145.51 3.92
C LYS A 62 33.21 146.09 3.92
N ALA A 63 32.76 146.55 5.08
CA ALA A 63 32.03 147.82 5.21
C ALA A 63 32.04 148.33 6.67
N GLY A 64 33.20 148.29 7.33
CA GLY A 64 33.55 149.24 8.40
C GLY A 64 33.83 150.64 7.85
N THR A 65 33.10 151.06 6.81
CA THR A 65 33.41 152.20 5.94
C THR A 65 32.15 153.04 5.64
N MET A 66 31.14 152.96 6.51
CA MET A 66 30.04 153.93 6.58
C MET A 66 29.94 154.65 7.94
N VAL A 67 30.84 154.35 8.89
CA VAL A 67 31.00 155.11 10.13
C VAL A 67 32.07 156.22 9.98
N ALA A 68 32.92 156.18 8.94
CA ALA A 68 33.95 157.19 8.69
C ALA A 68 33.49 158.41 7.85
N ARG A 69 32.40 158.31 7.08
CA ARG A 69 31.87 159.45 6.29
C ARG A 69 30.91 160.37 7.06
N ALA A 70 30.54 159.99 8.28
CA ALA A 70 29.86 160.86 9.24
C ALA A 70 30.84 161.77 10.03
N SER A 71 32.16 161.53 9.94
CA SER A 71 33.19 162.23 10.72
C SER A 71 33.70 163.53 10.09
N ALA A 72 33.66 163.68 8.76
CA ALA A 72 34.12 164.89 8.09
C ALA A 72 33.16 166.07 8.31
N TYR A 73 31.85 165.84 8.17
CA TYR A 73 30.82 166.85 8.42
C TYR A 73 30.74 167.30 9.89
N LEU A 74 30.97 166.38 10.84
CA LEU A 74 30.97 166.72 12.27
C LEU A 74 32.26 167.46 12.70
N ALA A 75 33.40 167.20 12.06
CA ALA A 75 34.64 167.96 12.26
C ALA A 75 34.57 169.36 11.65
N GLU A 76 34.00 169.50 10.45
CA GLU A 76 33.79 170.80 9.80
C GLU A 76 32.76 171.66 10.55
N ASN A 77 31.67 171.06 11.05
CA ASN A 77 30.68 171.76 11.85
C ASN A 77 31.24 172.23 13.21
N ARG A 78 32.17 171.48 13.83
CA ARG A 78 32.88 171.91 15.05
C ARG A 78 33.89 173.03 14.79
N ARG A 79 34.51 173.06 13.61
CA ARG A 79 35.39 174.15 13.14
C ARG A 79 34.59 175.43 12.83
N LEU A 80 33.41 175.30 12.24
CA LEU A 80 32.49 176.41 11.99
C LEU A 80 31.89 176.98 13.30
N ASP A 81 31.55 176.14 14.27
CA ASP A 81 31.07 176.59 15.59
C ASP A 81 32.16 177.30 16.43
N THR A 82 33.44 176.93 16.27
CA THR A 82 34.56 177.63 16.92
C THR A 82 34.90 178.97 16.25
N LEU A 83 34.66 179.10 14.94
CA LEU A 83 34.81 180.36 14.20
C LEU A 83 33.66 181.34 14.45
N LEU A 84 32.42 180.84 14.61
CA LEU A 84 31.24 181.67 14.87
C LEU A 84 31.16 182.18 16.32
N ARG A 85 31.84 181.54 17.27
CA ARG A 85 31.89 182.02 18.68
C ARG A 85 32.96 183.08 18.96
N ARG A 86 33.83 183.42 17.99
CA ARG A 86 34.88 184.46 18.16
C ARG A 86 34.59 185.82 17.53
N LYS A 87 33.44 186.02 16.89
CA LYS A 87 33.12 187.31 16.26
C LYS A 87 31.68 187.73 16.59
N ASN A 88 31.55 188.44 17.71
CA ASN A 88 30.82 189.71 17.83
C ASN A 88 30.43 189.95 19.29
N ALA A 89 31.44 190.40 20.04
CA ALA A 89 31.25 191.37 21.09
C ALA A 89 30.79 192.72 20.48
N GLN A 90 29.93 193.43 21.21
CA GLN A 90 29.67 194.87 21.10
C GLN A 90 30.98 195.67 21.07
N PRO A 91 31.00 196.91 20.51
CA PRO A 91 30.94 198.09 21.40
C PRO A 91 30.29 199.34 20.70
N PRO A 92 30.37 200.58 21.22
CA PRO A 92 29.22 201.25 21.83
C PRO A 92 28.89 202.65 21.22
N VAL A 93 27.79 203.22 21.71
CA VAL A 93 27.31 204.62 21.63
C VAL A 93 28.31 205.67 21.10
N LYS A 94 27.91 206.48 20.09
CA LYS A 94 28.08 207.94 20.06
C LYS A 94 27.33 208.65 18.92
N LYS A 95 27.14 209.95 19.12
CA LYS A 95 26.06 210.86 18.69
C LYS A 95 26.14 211.38 17.24
N LYS A 96 24.94 211.60 16.70
CA LYS A 96 24.42 212.57 15.70
C LYS A 96 25.42 213.32 14.79
N THR A 97 25.24 213.19 13.49
CA THR A 97 25.09 214.31 12.54
C THR A 97 24.23 213.90 11.33
N LYS A 98 23.40 214.83 10.85
CA LYS A 98 22.28 214.64 9.90
C LYS A 98 22.75 214.19 8.51
N LYS A 99 22.02 213.23 7.90
CA LYS A 99 22.07 212.88 6.47
C LYS A 99 20.64 212.72 5.91
N PRO A 100 20.41 213.00 4.61
CA PRO A 100 19.09 213.32 4.05
C PRO A 100 18.09 212.15 3.94
N ARG A 101 16.81 212.52 3.85
CA ARG A 101 15.56 211.78 4.15
C ARG A 101 15.16 210.62 3.22
N ILE A 102 15.96 210.24 2.21
CA ILE A 102 15.53 209.29 1.16
C ILE A 102 15.81 207.80 1.50
N MET A 103 16.77 207.51 2.39
CA MET A 103 17.18 206.11 2.66
C MET A 103 16.29 205.33 3.64
N HIS A 104 15.39 205.99 4.38
CA HIS A 104 14.64 205.31 5.44
C HIS A 104 13.43 204.49 4.95
N ASP A 105 12.87 204.80 3.78
CA ASP A 105 11.69 204.08 3.27
C ASP A 105 12.04 202.75 2.60
N MET A 106 13.27 202.59 2.10
CA MET A 106 13.70 201.37 1.40
C MET A 106 13.96 200.19 2.35
N ILE A 107 14.46 200.46 3.56
CA ILE A 107 14.83 199.43 4.54
C ILE A 107 13.59 198.81 5.21
N ALA A 108 12.48 199.56 5.32
CA ALA A 108 11.24 199.06 5.92
C ALA A 108 10.55 197.98 5.06
N LEU A 109 10.75 198.01 3.75
CA LEU A 109 10.10 197.09 2.80
C LEU A 109 10.75 195.69 2.82
N GLU A 110 12.08 195.61 2.88
CA GLU A 110 12.82 194.34 2.96
C GLU A 110 12.47 193.52 4.21
N TYR A 111 12.24 194.19 5.34
CA TYR A 111 11.93 193.50 6.60
C TYR A 111 10.59 192.75 6.55
N ARG A 112 9.60 193.24 5.79
CA ARG A 112 8.30 192.57 5.63
C ARG A 112 8.42 191.30 4.79
N TYR A 113 9.20 191.31 3.70
CA TYR A 113 9.40 190.13 2.86
C TYR A 113 10.08 188.97 3.61
N GLN A 114 11.08 189.27 4.45
CA GLN A 114 11.78 188.24 5.23
C GLN A 114 10.87 187.55 6.26
N LYS A 115 9.91 188.29 6.85
CA LYS A 115 9.01 187.73 7.87
C LYS A 115 8.00 186.75 7.26
N SER A 116 7.48 187.05 6.08
CA SER A 116 6.56 186.18 5.33
C SER A 116 7.23 184.87 4.93
N ALA A 117 8.48 184.90 4.47
CA ALA A 117 9.24 183.71 4.08
C ALA A 117 9.42 182.70 5.25
N LYS A 118 9.66 183.18 6.48
CA LYS A 118 9.82 182.31 7.66
C LYS A 118 8.56 181.53 8.01
N VAL A 119 7.37 182.11 7.78
CA VAL A 119 6.09 181.44 8.06
C VAL A 119 5.89 180.27 7.09
N VAL A 120 6.13 180.49 5.79
CA VAL A 120 6.04 179.46 4.75
C VAL A 120 7.04 178.33 5.02
N GLN A 121 8.28 178.65 5.36
CA GLN A 121 9.32 177.66 5.66
C GLN A 121 8.97 176.78 6.88
N ARG A 122 8.35 177.34 7.93
CA ARG A 122 7.89 176.56 9.09
C ARG A 122 6.75 175.60 8.73
N ALA A 123 5.78 176.07 7.94
CA ALA A 123 4.67 175.24 7.49
C ALA A 123 5.17 174.04 6.67
N TRP A 124 6.09 174.27 5.73
CA TRP A 124 6.66 173.23 4.89
C TRP A 124 7.41 172.15 5.68
N ARG A 125 8.24 172.53 6.68
CA ARG A 125 8.97 171.56 7.51
C ARG A 125 8.03 170.65 8.31
N ARG A 126 6.94 171.18 8.85
CA ARG A 126 5.91 170.37 9.54
C ARG A 126 5.22 169.39 8.59
N PHE A 127 4.85 169.84 7.40
CA PHE A 127 4.21 168.99 6.40
C PHE A 127 5.12 167.82 5.97
N SER A 128 6.39 168.12 5.67
CA SER A 128 7.41 167.11 5.31
C SER A 128 7.65 166.07 6.40
N GLN A 129 7.80 166.47 7.67
CA GLN A 129 8.00 165.53 8.76
C GLN A 129 6.79 164.61 8.95
N ARG A 130 5.58 165.15 8.88
CA ARG A 130 4.34 164.37 9.10
C ARG A 130 4.13 163.32 8.00
N THR A 131 4.36 163.70 6.75
CA THR A 131 4.26 162.78 5.59
C THR A 131 5.31 161.68 5.62
N PHE A 132 6.56 161.97 6.03
CA PHE A 132 7.60 160.96 6.19
C PHE A 132 7.23 159.90 7.24
N TRP A 133 6.85 160.33 8.45
CA TRP A 133 6.53 159.40 9.54
C TRP A 133 5.30 158.53 9.24
N GLN A 134 4.26 159.09 8.62
CA GLN A 134 3.10 158.32 8.21
C GLN A 134 3.47 157.19 7.22
N ARG A 135 4.29 157.49 6.21
CA ARG A 135 4.75 156.47 5.25
C ARG A 135 5.63 155.41 5.92
N TYR A 136 6.55 155.82 6.79
CA TYR A 136 7.45 154.89 7.48
C TYR A 136 6.67 153.90 8.36
N PHE A 137 5.76 154.36 9.22
CA PHE A 137 4.98 153.46 10.08
C PHE A 137 4.09 152.49 9.30
N ALA A 138 3.49 152.93 8.18
CA ALA A 138 2.70 152.05 7.33
C ALA A 138 3.53 150.89 6.76
N THR A 139 4.76 151.16 6.30
CA THR A 139 5.66 150.11 5.78
C THR A 139 6.10 149.11 6.85
N VAL A 140 6.43 149.58 8.06
CA VAL A 140 6.86 148.72 9.17
C VAL A 140 5.70 147.85 9.68
N HIS A 141 4.49 148.40 9.76
CA HIS A 141 3.30 147.63 10.14
C HIS A 141 3.00 146.53 9.10
N ALA A 142 3.07 146.83 7.80
CA ALA A 142 2.86 145.83 6.76
C ALA A 142 3.87 144.68 6.87
N ALA A 143 5.16 144.98 7.06
CA ALA A 143 6.20 143.99 7.20
C ALA A 143 5.99 143.07 8.42
N THR A 144 5.62 143.63 9.58
CA THR A 144 5.37 142.86 10.80
C THR A 144 4.14 141.95 10.69
N VAL A 145 3.08 142.38 9.98
CA VAL A 145 1.91 141.54 9.71
C VAL A 145 2.27 140.35 8.81
N ILE A 146 3.04 140.57 7.75
CA ILE A 146 3.52 139.52 6.84
C ILE A 146 4.38 138.51 7.61
N GLN A 147 5.35 138.98 8.40
CA GLN A 147 6.21 138.12 9.21
C GLN A 147 5.42 137.26 10.21
N ARG A 148 4.40 137.83 10.87
CA ARG A 148 3.53 137.09 11.81
C ARG A 148 2.75 135.99 11.09
N ARG A 149 2.20 136.28 9.91
CA ARG A 149 1.47 135.27 9.10
C ARG A 149 2.39 134.14 8.64
N ILE A 150 3.58 134.44 8.12
CA ILE A 150 4.53 133.42 7.65
C ILE A 150 4.98 132.50 8.79
N ARG A 151 5.34 133.05 9.97
CA ARG A 151 5.72 132.25 11.14
C ARG A 151 4.60 131.28 11.57
N GLY A 152 3.36 131.74 11.54
CA GLY A 152 2.20 130.89 11.85
C GLY A 152 1.96 129.77 10.83
N VAL A 153 2.15 130.04 9.54
CA VAL A 153 2.03 129.03 8.47
C VAL A 153 3.12 127.97 8.59
N LEU A 154 4.37 128.38 8.81
CA LEU A 154 5.49 127.44 8.97
C LEU A 154 5.27 126.50 10.17
N CYS A 155 4.91 127.03 11.34
CA CYS A 155 4.67 126.21 12.53
C CYS A 155 3.58 125.14 12.29
N ARG A 156 2.44 125.52 11.70
CA ARG A 156 1.37 124.57 11.37
C ARG A 156 1.83 123.49 10.38
N LYS A 157 2.62 123.85 9.37
CA LYS A 157 3.14 122.89 8.39
C LYS A 157 4.10 121.89 9.03
N TYR A 158 4.98 122.35 9.92
CA TYR A 158 5.89 121.46 10.67
C TYR A 158 5.14 120.50 11.60
N VAL A 159 4.14 120.98 12.35
CA VAL A 159 3.32 120.12 13.23
C VAL A 159 2.54 119.08 12.42
N ALA A 160 1.97 119.45 11.27
CA ALA A 160 1.27 118.51 10.41
C ALA A 160 2.19 117.39 9.88
N VAL A 161 3.42 117.74 9.47
CA VAL A 161 4.43 116.76 9.05
C VAL A 161 4.83 115.84 10.21
N TRP A 162 5.00 116.40 11.41
CA TRP A 162 5.35 115.64 12.61
C TRP A 162 4.24 114.63 13.00
N VAL A 163 2.97 115.06 13.06
CA VAL A 163 1.84 114.17 13.37
C VAL A 163 1.71 113.06 12.32
N ARG A 164 1.84 113.38 11.04
CA ARG A 164 1.77 112.38 9.95
C ARG A 164 2.90 111.35 10.06
N SER A 165 4.11 111.79 10.41
CA SER A 165 5.27 110.91 10.60
C SER A 165 5.07 109.97 11.79
N ARG A 166 4.56 110.49 12.92
CA ARG A 166 4.25 109.69 14.12
C ARG A 166 3.19 108.63 13.84
N LEU A 167 2.09 108.99 13.18
CA LEU A 167 1.02 108.04 12.82
C LEU A 167 1.55 106.91 11.93
N ARG A 168 2.37 107.24 10.92
CA ARG A 168 2.97 106.26 10.02
C ARG A 168 3.87 105.27 10.77
N PHE A 169 4.63 105.75 11.74
CA PHE A 169 5.49 104.91 12.59
C PHE A 169 4.67 103.96 13.48
N VAL A 170 3.63 104.49 14.14
CA VAL A 170 2.71 103.67 14.96
C VAL A 170 2.03 102.60 14.13
N SER A 171 1.50 102.93 12.95
CA SER A 171 0.88 101.94 12.06
C SER A 171 1.87 100.87 11.59
N LYS A 172 3.13 101.24 11.31
CA LYS A 172 4.17 100.29 10.92
C LYS A 172 4.50 99.32 12.06
N ILE A 173 4.66 99.82 13.29
CA ILE A 173 4.88 98.98 14.47
C ILE A 173 3.71 98.03 14.69
N GLN A 174 2.48 98.53 14.65
CA GLN A 174 1.28 97.70 14.83
C GLN A 174 1.17 96.60 13.76
N ALA A 175 1.47 96.90 12.50
CA ALA A 175 1.48 95.92 11.42
C ALA A 175 2.55 94.83 11.62
N VAL A 176 3.77 95.23 11.99
CA VAL A 176 4.86 94.29 12.27
C VAL A 176 4.52 93.39 13.46
N TYR A 177 3.97 93.97 14.54
CA TYR A 177 3.59 93.21 15.73
C TYR A 177 2.45 92.21 15.44
N ARG A 178 1.40 92.63 14.74
CA ARG A 178 0.30 91.74 14.32
C ARG A 178 0.82 90.59 13.44
N GLY A 179 1.74 90.89 12.52
CA GLY A 179 2.39 89.89 11.68
C GLY A 179 3.30 88.92 12.47
N HIS A 180 4.03 89.42 13.47
CA HIS A 180 4.85 88.57 14.35
C HIS A 180 3.99 87.62 15.19
N LEU A 181 2.92 88.13 15.81
CA LEU A 181 2.03 87.33 16.64
C LEU A 181 1.36 86.21 15.85
N THR A 182 0.83 86.51 14.66
CA THR A 182 0.20 85.51 13.78
C THR A 182 1.19 84.45 13.31
N ARG A 183 2.41 84.84 12.89
CA ARG A 183 3.45 83.87 12.51
C ARG A 183 3.85 82.96 13.67
N ARG A 184 3.95 83.49 14.88
CA ARG A 184 4.30 82.70 16.08
C ARG A 184 3.20 81.70 16.42
N ILE A 185 1.93 82.11 16.42
CA ILE A 185 0.79 81.21 16.66
C ILE A 185 0.74 80.13 15.58
N LEU A 186 0.92 80.50 14.31
CA LEU A 186 0.91 79.55 13.20
C LEU A 186 2.07 78.55 13.31
N ALA A 187 3.28 78.99 13.67
CA ALA A 187 4.42 78.10 13.88
C ALA A 187 4.13 77.08 14.98
N THR A 188 3.60 77.50 16.13
CA THR A 188 3.22 76.58 17.22
C THR A 188 2.13 75.60 16.79
N LYS A 189 1.15 76.05 15.99
CA LYS A 189 0.10 75.18 15.46
C LYS A 189 0.68 74.12 14.51
N ILE A 190 1.56 74.51 13.59
CA ILE A 190 2.25 73.60 12.67
C ILE A 190 3.09 72.57 13.44
N GLU A 191 3.82 72.99 14.47
CA GLU A 191 4.60 72.08 15.33
C GLU A 191 3.70 71.05 16.03
N TRP A 192 2.56 71.48 16.56
CA TRP A 192 1.57 70.59 17.17
C TRP A 192 0.95 69.62 16.15
N GLU A 193 0.62 70.09 14.95
CA GLU A 193 0.11 69.25 13.85
C GLU A 193 1.15 68.22 13.41
N GLN A 194 2.42 68.61 13.28
CA GLN A 194 3.53 67.71 12.96
C GLN A 194 3.75 66.67 14.06
N TYR A 195 3.70 67.06 15.34
CA TYR A 195 3.79 66.13 16.46
C TYR A 195 2.65 65.09 16.41
N ASN A 196 1.41 65.53 16.25
CA ASN A 196 0.26 64.64 16.15
C ASN A 196 0.34 63.72 14.93
N ALA A 197 0.74 64.24 13.77
CA ALA A 197 0.97 63.43 12.58
C ALA A 197 2.05 62.37 12.82
N ASN A 198 3.16 62.71 13.47
CA ASN A 198 4.22 61.76 13.83
C ASN A 198 3.73 60.68 14.81
N VAL A 199 2.91 61.05 15.79
CA VAL A 199 2.30 60.10 16.73
C VAL A 199 1.40 59.12 15.96
N ILE A 200 0.49 59.62 15.12
CA ILE A 200 -0.40 58.77 14.31
C ILE A 200 0.40 57.86 13.36
N GLN A 201 1.42 58.40 12.68
CA GLN A 201 2.29 57.62 11.80
C GLN A 201 3.07 56.54 12.56
N ARG A 202 3.56 56.83 13.78
CA ARG A 202 4.23 55.84 14.64
C ARG A 202 3.28 54.71 15.02
N TRP A 203 2.06 55.03 15.44
CA TRP A 203 1.05 54.03 15.82
C TRP A 203 0.63 53.16 14.64
N THR A 204 0.38 53.76 13.48
CA THR A 204 0.01 53.04 12.26
C THR A 204 1.13 52.13 11.75
N ARG A 205 2.37 52.63 11.64
CA ARG A 205 3.54 51.80 11.28
C ARG A 205 3.74 50.65 12.28
N GLY A 206 3.58 50.92 13.58
CA GLY A 206 3.64 49.90 14.63
C GLY A 206 2.54 48.84 14.51
N PHE A 207 1.31 49.24 14.21
CA PHE A 207 0.18 48.33 13.98
C PHE A 207 0.43 47.42 12.78
N PHE A 208 0.83 47.98 11.62
CA PHE A 208 1.14 47.20 10.43
C PHE A 208 2.33 46.24 10.65
N GLY A 209 3.37 46.70 11.37
CA GLY A 209 4.50 45.84 11.75
C GLY A 209 4.08 44.66 12.61
N ARG A 210 3.25 44.88 13.64
CA ARG A 210 2.71 43.80 14.48
C ARG A 210 1.82 42.85 13.69
N ARG A 211 0.93 43.37 12.83
CA ARG A 211 0.07 42.55 11.97
C ARG A 211 0.90 41.65 11.04
N ARG A 212 1.93 42.20 10.39
CA ARG A 212 2.86 41.42 9.56
C ARG A 212 3.58 40.34 10.37
N ALA A 213 4.04 40.66 11.58
CA ALA A 213 4.68 39.68 12.46
C ALA A 213 3.74 38.54 12.89
N VAL A 214 2.46 38.83 13.16
CA VAL A 214 1.46 37.79 13.48
C VAL A 214 1.23 36.87 12.28
N VAL A 215 1.06 37.42 11.07
CA VAL A 215 0.92 36.61 9.85
C VAL A 215 2.17 35.76 9.59
N ALA A 216 3.37 36.30 9.81
CA ALA A 216 4.62 35.53 9.72
C ALA A 216 4.67 34.39 10.75
N ARG A 217 4.20 34.60 11.99
CA ARG A 217 4.12 33.52 12.99
C ARG A 217 3.10 32.46 12.60
N GLN A 218 1.94 32.86 12.09
CA GLN A 218 0.89 31.92 11.65
C GLN A 218 1.37 31.06 10.47
N THR A 219 2.07 31.66 9.50
CA THR A 219 2.68 30.91 8.39
C THR A 219 3.76 29.95 8.88
N MET A 220 4.64 30.36 9.80
CA MET A 220 5.62 29.46 10.41
C MET A 220 4.95 28.32 11.20
N ALA A 221 3.90 28.61 11.97
CA ALA A 221 3.14 27.59 12.67
C ALA A 221 2.47 26.59 11.71
N ALA A 222 1.88 27.08 10.61
CA ALA A 222 1.31 26.24 9.56
C ALA A 222 2.39 25.36 8.91
N LEU A 223 3.57 25.91 8.62
CA LEU A 223 4.70 25.13 8.10
C LEU A 223 5.16 24.05 9.08
N HIS A 224 5.24 24.36 10.38
CA HIS A 224 5.59 23.37 11.40
C HIS A 224 4.56 22.24 11.47
N ILE A 225 3.26 22.56 11.45
CA ILE A 225 2.18 21.57 11.41
C ILE A 225 2.29 20.72 10.14
N GLN A 226 2.51 21.33 8.98
CA GLN A 226 2.69 20.62 7.71
C GLN A 226 3.92 19.70 7.73
N CYS A 227 5.05 20.14 8.29
CA CYS A 227 6.25 19.32 8.45
C CYS A 227 5.99 18.12 9.36
N LEU A 228 5.33 18.34 10.51
CA LEU A 228 4.94 17.26 11.42
C LEU A 228 3.99 16.26 10.75
N TRP A 229 3.00 16.76 10.01
CA TRP A 229 2.06 15.93 9.27
C TRP A 229 2.75 15.09 8.19
N ARG A 230 3.65 15.68 7.39
CA ARG A 230 4.46 14.95 6.40
C ARG A 230 5.28 13.85 7.06
N GLY A 231 5.89 14.14 8.21
CA GLY A 231 6.62 13.16 9.02
C GLY A 231 5.74 12.03 9.54
N PHE A 232 4.56 12.36 10.09
CA PHE A 232 3.57 11.36 10.53
C PHE A 232 3.10 10.48 9.37
N HIS A 233 2.77 11.07 8.23
CA HIS A 233 2.31 10.35 7.05
C HIS A 233 3.39 9.39 6.52
N SER A 234 4.65 9.83 6.50
CA SER A 234 5.79 8.96 6.14
C SER A 234 5.93 7.78 7.10
N ARG A 235 5.83 8.01 8.42
CA ARG A 235 5.88 6.94 9.43
C ARG A 235 4.72 5.94 9.28
N LYS A 236 3.49 6.44 9.09
CA LYS A 236 2.33 5.58 8.81
C LYS A 236 2.55 4.70 7.58
N ARG A 237 3.15 5.26 6.52
CA ARG A 237 3.48 4.50 5.29
C ARG A 237 4.56 3.45 5.57
N SER A 238 5.63 3.78 6.29
CA SER A 238 6.68 2.83 6.65
C SER A 238 6.15 1.70 7.53
N ASP A 239 5.29 2.01 8.51
CA ASP A 239 4.69 1.02 9.40
C ASP A 239 3.81 0.04 8.62
N ARG A 240 2.99 0.55 7.68
CA ARG A 240 2.19 -0.31 6.80
C ARG A 240 3.05 -1.23 5.94
N LEU A 241 4.15 -0.73 5.38
CA LEU A 241 5.07 -1.55 4.57
C LEU A 241 5.80 -2.58 5.44
N TRP A 242 6.22 -2.20 6.64
CA TRP A 242 6.87 -3.10 7.61
C TRP A 242 5.92 -4.21 8.04
N LEU A 243 4.69 -3.87 8.44
CA LEU A 243 3.65 -4.85 8.76
C LEU A 243 3.35 -5.76 7.56
N GLY A 244 3.22 -5.20 6.36
CA GLY A 244 3.05 -5.97 5.12
C GLY A 244 4.16 -7.01 4.94
N ALA A 245 5.43 -6.61 5.07
CA ALA A 245 6.56 -7.52 4.95
C ALA A 245 6.56 -8.63 6.03
N LYS A 246 6.18 -8.30 7.27
CA LYS A 246 6.04 -9.28 8.36
C LYS A 246 4.93 -10.28 8.09
N VAL A 247 3.77 -9.82 7.63
CA VAL A 247 2.64 -10.67 7.24
C VAL A 247 3.02 -11.58 6.07
N THR A 248 3.66 -11.06 5.02
CA THR A 248 4.13 -11.88 3.90
C THR A 248 5.11 -12.96 4.36
N ARG A 249 6.03 -12.64 5.28
CA ARG A 249 6.94 -13.64 5.86
C ARG A 249 6.17 -14.72 6.62
N LEU A 250 5.22 -14.34 7.46
CA LEU A 250 4.38 -15.29 8.21
C LEU A 250 3.56 -16.18 7.27
N GLN A 251 2.97 -15.60 6.22
CA GLN A 251 2.25 -16.34 5.18
C GLN A 251 3.17 -17.30 4.41
N SER A 252 4.41 -16.92 4.12
CA SER A 252 5.36 -17.81 3.46
C SER A 252 5.74 -19.01 4.33
N LEU A 253 5.93 -18.77 5.64
CA LEU A 253 6.21 -19.82 6.61
C LEU A 253 5.03 -20.76 6.81
N SER A 254 3.81 -20.23 6.93
CA SER A 254 2.60 -21.05 7.09
C SER A 254 2.35 -21.91 5.85
N ARG A 255 2.43 -21.32 4.65
CA ARG A 255 2.33 -22.07 3.38
C ARG A 255 3.39 -23.18 3.30
N GLY A 256 4.63 -22.86 3.62
CA GLY A 256 5.72 -23.85 3.64
C GLY A 256 5.48 -24.98 4.65
N TYR A 257 4.97 -24.65 5.84
CA TYR A 257 4.62 -25.63 6.87
C TYR A 257 3.49 -26.56 6.40
N PHE A 258 2.41 -26.02 5.83
CA PHE A 258 1.30 -26.83 5.33
C PHE A 258 1.73 -27.79 4.23
N VAL A 259 2.54 -27.33 3.27
CA VAL A 259 3.08 -28.19 2.21
C VAL A 259 3.93 -29.30 2.81
N ARG A 260 4.87 -28.98 3.72
CA ARG A 260 5.70 -30.01 4.38
C ARG A 260 4.88 -31.03 5.15
N LYS A 261 3.88 -30.58 5.93
CA LYS A 261 2.97 -31.46 6.66
C LYS A 261 2.21 -32.38 5.71
N HIS A 262 1.68 -31.85 4.61
CA HIS A 262 0.98 -32.63 3.60
C HIS A 262 1.91 -33.65 2.93
N THR A 263 3.12 -33.26 2.52
CA THR A 263 4.08 -34.17 1.89
C THR A 263 4.55 -35.27 2.84
N LEU A 264 4.76 -34.96 4.12
CA LEU A 264 5.11 -35.96 5.14
C LEU A 264 3.97 -36.95 5.35
N ALA A 265 2.73 -36.48 5.44
CA ALA A 265 1.55 -37.36 5.55
C ALA A 265 1.38 -38.26 4.31
N MET A 266 1.62 -37.72 3.11
CA MET A 266 1.60 -38.52 1.88
C MET A 266 2.73 -39.54 1.84
N ALA A 267 3.96 -39.15 2.22
CA ALA A 267 5.10 -40.05 2.27
C ALA A 267 4.87 -41.20 3.25
N ALA A 268 4.31 -40.92 4.44
CA ALA A 268 3.92 -41.94 5.42
C ALA A 268 2.89 -42.91 4.82
N ARG A 269 1.82 -42.40 4.19
CA ARG A 269 0.81 -43.24 3.52
C ARG A 269 1.40 -44.12 2.42
N TYR A 270 2.30 -43.59 1.60
CA TYR A 270 2.97 -44.38 0.57
C TYR A 270 3.91 -45.43 1.16
N HIS A 271 4.58 -45.12 2.27
CA HIS A 271 5.40 -46.08 2.99
C HIS A 271 4.53 -47.22 3.57
N ASP A 272 3.43 -46.89 4.25
CA ASP A 272 2.50 -47.88 4.80
C ASP A 272 1.90 -48.77 3.70
N ALA A 273 1.51 -48.17 2.57
CA ALA A 273 1.01 -48.92 1.41
C ALA A 273 2.10 -49.83 0.82
N ALA A 274 3.34 -49.36 0.71
CA ALA A 274 4.46 -50.17 0.24
C ALA A 274 4.74 -51.34 1.19
N VAL A 275 4.72 -51.11 2.50
CA VAL A 275 4.89 -52.16 3.53
C VAL A 275 3.75 -53.18 3.44
N ALA A 276 2.50 -52.74 3.28
CA ALA A 276 1.35 -53.63 3.11
C ALA A 276 1.49 -54.51 1.85
N ILE A 277 1.85 -53.90 0.71
CA ILE A 277 2.10 -54.64 -0.54
C ILE A 277 3.24 -55.64 -0.36
N GLN A 278 4.35 -55.24 0.26
CA GLN A 278 5.49 -56.12 0.53
C GLN A 278 5.12 -57.28 1.46
N LYS A 279 4.34 -57.02 2.52
CA LYS A 279 3.84 -58.04 3.44
C LYS A 279 2.97 -59.06 2.72
N MET A 280 2.01 -58.59 1.91
CA MET A 280 1.16 -59.49 1.11
C MET A 280 1.98 -60.29 0.11
N PHE A 281 2.92 -59.65 -0.59
CA PHE A 281 3.78 -60.31 -1.58
C PHE A 281 4.65 -61.39 -0.96
N ARG A 282 5.34 -61.09 0.15
CA ARG A 282 6.13 -62.07 0.91
C ARG A 282 5.25 -63.21 1.43
N GLY A 283 4.06 -62.89 1.94
CA GLY A 283 3.08 -63.89 2.38
C GLY A 283 2.61 -64.80 1.25
N THR A 284 2.35 -64.26 0.07
CA THR A 284 1.97 -65.04 -1.11
C THR A 284 3.12 -65.93 -1.58
N LEU A 285 4.36 -65.42 -1.62
CA LEU A 285 5.53 -66.25 -1.94
C LEU A 285 5.72 -67.39 -0.95
N ALA A 286 5.55 -67.14 0.36
CA ALA A 286 5.64 -68.17 1.37
C ALA A 286 4.55 -69.24 1.21
N ARG A 287 3.29 -68.84 0.94
CA ARG A 287 2.20 -69.76 0.65
C ARG A 287 2.48 -70.60 -0.59
N THR A 288 2.86 -69.98 -1.71
CA THR A 288 3.23 -70.72 -2.93
C THR A 288 4.33 -71.74 -2.66
N ARG A 289 5.35 -71.39 -1.87
CA ARG A 289 6.41 -72.34 -1.49
C ARG A 289 5.90 -73.48 -0.62
N VAL A 290 4.98 -73.21 0.31
CA VAL A 290 4.35 -74.25 1.14
C VAL A 290 3.46 -75.16 0.29
N ASP A 291 2.68 -74.59 -0.62
CA ASP A 291 1.84 -75.33 -1.57
C ASP A 291 2.70 -76.24 -2.47
N ASP A 292 3.84 -75.75 -2.96
CA ASP A 292 4.80 -76.55 -3.73
C ASP A 292 5.33 -77.74 -2.92
N ILE A 293 5.72 -77.51 -1.66
CA ILE A 293 6.23 -78.57 -0.77
C ILE A 293 5.13 -79.58 -0.42
N LEU A 294 3.91 -79.11 -0.13
CA LEU A 294 2.76 -79.97 0.14
C LEU A 294 2.44 -80.85 -1.06
N ARG A 295 2.42 -80.25 -2.26
CA ARG A 295 2.24 -80.96 -3.53
C ARG A 295 3.33 -82.02 -3.74
N ASP A 296 4.60 -81.66 -3.55
CA ASP A 296 5.71 -82.60 -3.72
C ASP A 296 5.62 -83.75 -2.72
N ARG A 297 5.22 -83.48 -1.47
CA ARG A 297 4.97 -84.52 -0.47
C ARG A 297 3.81 -85.43 -0.83
N GLU A 298 2.67 -84.86 -1.24
CA GLU A 298 1.49 -85.65 -1.62
C GLU A 298 1.73 -86.49 -2.88
N THR A 299 2.39 -85.93 -3.89
CA THR A 299 2.77 -86.65 -5.10
C THR A 299 3.76 -87.77 -4.80
N HIS A 300 4.72 -87.52 -3.90
CA HIS A 300 5.62 -88.56 -3.41
C HIS A 300 4.87 -89.66 -2.65
N ASN A 301 3.98 -89.30 -1.72
CA ASN A 301 3.17 -90.27 -0.98
C ASN A 301 2.33 -91.14 -1.91
N ARG A 302 1.73 -90.56 -2.95
CA ARG A 302 0.96 -91.34 -3.95
C ARG A 302 1.84 -92.31 -4.73
N LYS A 303 3.06 -91.90 -5.12
CA LYS A 303 4.04 -92.82 -5.73
C LYS A 303 4.37 -93.97 -4.79
N VAL A 304 4.62 -93.69 -3.52
CA VAL A 304 4.87 -94.72 -2.50
C VAL A 304 3.67 -95.67 -2.35
N VAL A 305 2.44 -95.15 -2.35
CA VAL A 305 1.23 -96.00 -2.33
C VAL A 305 1.15 -96.87 -3.57
N MET A 306 1.44 -96.33 -4.75
CA MET A 306 1.51 -97.11 -5.99
C MET A 306 2.57 -98.20 -5.92
N ASP A 307 3.77 -97.90 -5.40
CA ASP A 307 4.86 -98.87 -5.23
C ASP A 307 4.45 -99.99 -4.26
N VAL A 308 3.75 -99.65 -3.16
CA VAL A 308 3.18 -100.61 -2.21
C VAL A 308 2.13 -101.48 -2.89
N LEU A 309 1.21 -100.89 -3.66
CA LEU A 309 0.19 -101.64 -4.40
C LEU A 309 0.82 -102.57 -5.45
N ASP A 310 1.85 -102.11 -6.17
CA ASP A 310 2.58 -102.94 -7.13
C ASP A 310 3.29 -104.12 -6.42
N ALA A 311 3.88 -103.88 -5.24
CA ALA A 311 4.46 -104.94 -4.40
C ALA A 311 3.41 -105.93 -3.88
N GLU A 312 2.25 -105.44 -3.39
CA GLU A 312 1.14 -106.29 -2.95
C GLU A 312 0.54 -107.12 -4.09
N ILE A 313 0.38 -106.52 -5.27
CA ILE A 313 -0.04 -107.22 -6.49
C ILE A 313 0.97 -108.31 -6.84
N GLY A 314 2.28 -108.00 -6.75
CA GLY A 314 3.35 -108.98 -6.94
C GLY A 314 3.24 -110.16 -5.98
N TRP A 315 3.10 -109.88 -4.69
CA TRP A 315 2.96 -110.91 -3.65
C TRP A 315 1.71 -111.79 -3.85
N HIS A 316 0.55 -111.19 -4.14
CA HIS A 316 -0.68 -111.95 -4.37
C HIS A 316 -0.61 -112.82 -5.63
N LYS A 317 0.06 -112.35 -6.70
CA LYS A 317 0.33 -113.17 -7.90
C LYS A 317 1.22 -114.36 -7.56
N GLU A 318 2.35 -114.15 -6.89
CA GLU A 318 3.23 -115.24 -6.46
C GLU A 318 2.51 -116.22 -5.53
N TYR A 319 1.67 -115.72 -4.63
CA TYR A 319 0.90 -116.54 -3.71
C TYR A 319 -0.19 -117.36 -4.43
N MET A 320 -0.88 -116.77 -5.40
CA MET A 320 -1.82 -117.46 -6.28
C MET A 320 -1.11 -118.57 -7.07
N GLU A 321 0.04 -118.28 -7.68
CA GLU A 321 0.85 -119.28 -8.39
C GLU A 321 1.33 -120.40 -7.46
N LYS A 322 1.67 -120.09 -6.20
CA LYS A 322 2.02 -121.11 -5.19
C LYS A 322 0.83 -122.02 -4.87
N LEU A 323 -0.37 -121.47 -4.74
CA LEU A 323 -1.59 -122.26 -4.49
C LEU A 323 -1.98 -123.09 -5.72
N GLN A 324 -1.91 -122.54 -6.92
CA GLN A 324 -2.11 -123.26 -8.17
C GLN A 324 -1.11 -124.41 -8.31
N ARG A 325 0.18 -124.17 -8.02
CA ARG A 325 1.21 -125.23 -7.99
C ARG A 325 0.92 -126.30 -6.95
N ARG A 326 0.43 -125.93 -5.75
CA ARG A 326 0.04 -126.89 -4.71
C ARG A 326 -1.15 -127.75 -5.16
N LEU A 327 -2.18 -127.14 -5.74
CA LEU A 327 -3.35 -127.82 -6.28
C LEU A 327 -2.96 -128.81 -7.40
N ALA A 328 -2.11 -128.39 -8.33
CA ALA A 328 -1.57 -129.25 -9.38
C ALA A 328 -0.74 -130.42 -8.82
N LYS A 329 0.09 -130.18 -7.78
CA LYS A 329 0.90 -131.22 -7.15
C LYS A 329 0.06 -132.28 -6.44
N THR A 330 -1.03 -131.88 -5.78
CA THR A 330 -1.92 -132.80 -5.07
C THR A 330 -2.71 -133.72 -6.01
N LYS A 331 -2.76 -133.43 -7.32
CA LYS A 331 -3.52 -134.22 -8.31
C LYS A 331 -4.98 -134.47 -7.88
N LEU A 332 -5.53 -133.56 -7.08
CA LEU A 332 -6.90 -133.64 -6.55
C LEU A 332 -7.92 -133.63 -7.70
N GLU A 333 -7.65 -132.86 -8.76
CA GLU A 333 -8.53 -132.79 -9.93
C GLU A 333 -8.63 -134.14 -10.64
N THR A 334 -7.51 -134.81 -10.89
CA THR A 334 -7.54 -136.15 -11.50
C THR A 334 -8.16 -137.16 -10.55
N ARG A 335 -7.84 -137.10 -9.25
CA ARG A 335 -8.40 -138.01 -8.24
C ARG A 335 -9.92 -137.89 -8.10
N VAL A 336 -10.47 -136.67 -8.15
CA VAL A 336 -11.94 -136.46 -8.08
C VAL A 336 -12.60 -137.03 -9.33
N VAL A 337 -12.03 -136.86 -10.52
CA VAL A 337 -12.54 -137.44 -11.77
C VAL A 337 -12.45 -138.97 -11.77
N ASP A 338 -11.35 -139.54 -11.27
CA ASP A 338 -11.18 -140.99 -11.15
C ASP A 338 -12.22 -141.58 -10.17
N LEU A 339 -12.39 -140.95 -9.00
CA LEU A 339 -13.39 -141.35 -8.00
C LEU A 339 -14.83 -141.16 -8.48
N GLU A 340 -15.11 -140.13 -9.29
CA GLU A 340 -16.41 -139.93 -9.93
C GLU A 340 -16.72 -141.09 -10.90
N GLY A 341 -15.72 -141.49 -11.69
CA GLY A 341 -15.81 -142.64 -12.58
C GLY A 341 -16.02 -143.96 -11.83
N ASP A 342 -15.30 -144.19 -10.74
CA ASP A 342 -15.42 -145.39 -9.91
C ASP A 342 -16.77 -145.44 -9.16
N LEU A 343 -17.25 -144.30 -8.67
CA LEU A 343 -18.58 -144.18 -8.07
C LEU A 343 -19.69 -144.47 -9.08
N TYR A 344 -19.55 -143.97 -10.31
CA TYR A 344 -20.49 -144.27 -11.40
C TYR A 344 -20.54 -145.77 -11.72
N ARG A 345 -19.37 -146.44 -11.78
CA ARG A 345 -19.29 -147.91 -11.98
C ARG A 345 -19.92 -148.69 -10.84
N LEU A 346 -19.70 -148.28 -9.59
CA LEU A 346 -20.32 -148.92 -8.43
C LEU A 346 -21.83 -148.74 -8.41
N HIS A 347 -22.35 -147.57 -8.78
CA HIS A 347 -23.79 -147.37 -8.95
C HIS A 347 -24.38 -148.24 -10.06
N GLN A 348 -23.66 -148.40 -11.18
CA GLN A 348 -24.06 -149.31 -12.24
C GLN A 348 -24.08 -150.77 -11.77
N GLN A 349 -23.05 -151.21 -11.04
CA GLN A 349 -23.00 -152.55 -10.45
C GLN A 349 -24.13 -152.80 -9.44
N VAL A 350 -24.45 -151.81 -8.60
CA VAL A 350 -25.62 -151.88 -7.71
C VAL A 350 -26.90 -152.04 -8.52
N GLY A 351 -27.06 -151.27 -9.60
CA GLY A 351 -28.20 -151.38 -10.52
C GLY A 351 -28.31 -152.78 -11.14
N ASP A 352 -27.20 -153.35 -11.62
CA ASP A 352 -27.17 -154.70 -12.19
C ASP A 352 -27.56 -155.77 -11.15
N LEU A 353 -27.04 -155.66 -9.91
CA LEU A 353 -27.38 -156.57 -8.82
C LEU A 353 -28.86 -156.44 -8.39
N GLU A 354 -29.42 -155.23 -8.43
CA GLU A 354 -30.83 -154.96 -8.18
C GLU A 354 -31.72 -155.54 -9.27
N CYS A 355 -31.33 -155.44 -10.55
CA CYS A 355 -32.03 -156.08 -11.66
C CYS A 355 -32.07 -157.60 -11.48
N ILE A 356 -30.94 -158.24 -11.15
CA ILE A 356 -30.89 -159.70 -10.87
C ILE A 356 -31.83 -160.05 -9.70
N TYR A 357 -31.88 -159.24 -8.66
CA TYR A 357 -32.77 -159.47 -7.52
C TYR A 357 -34.26 -159.32 -7.88
N LEU A 358 -34.61 -158.34 -8.75
CA LEU A 358 -35.97 -158.18 -9.27
C LEU A 358 -36.36 -159.37 -10.15
N ASP A 359 -35.46 -159.87 -10.99
CA ASP A 359 -35.68 -161.09 -11.78
C ASP A 359 -35.91 -162.31 -10.88
N MET A 360 -35.13 -162.46 -9.80
CA MET A 360 -35.32 -163.52 -8.81
C MET A 360 -36.66 -163.41 -8.07
N MET A 361 -37.12 -162.19 -7.76
CA MET A 361 -38.46 -161.96 -7.17
C MET A 361 -39.57 -162.36 -8.14
N GLU A 362 -39.43 -162.01 -9.42
CA GLU A 362 -40.41 -162.35 -10.44
C GLU A 362 -40.46 -163.86 -10.69
N GLN A 363 -39.31 -164.53 -10.67
CA GLN A 363 -39.21 -165.99 -10.74
C GLN A 363 -39.88 -166.67 -9.52
N LYS A 364 -39.69 -166.13 -8.31
CA LYS A 364 -40.40 -166.61 -7.11
C LYS A 364 -41.92 -166.51 -7.26
N ALA A 365 -42.43 -165.40 -7.81
CA ALA A 365 -43.86 -165.20 -8.04
C ALA A 365 -44.47 -166.17 -9.08
N LYS A 366 -43.65 -166.73 -9.98
CA LYS A 366 -44.07 -167.63 -11.06
C LYS A 366 -43.90 -169.13 -10.75
N MET A 367 -43.51 -169.50 -9.52
CA MET A 367 -43.22 -170.90 -9.18
C MET A 367 -44.48 -171.77 -9.03
N SER A 368 -44.42 -173.01 -9.54
CA SER A 368 -45.49 -174.02 -9.50
C SER A 368 -45.62 -174.66 -8.11
N PRO A 369 -46.84 -175.04 -7.63
CA PRO A 369 -47.07 -175.60 -6.30
C PRO A 369 -46.20 -176.81 -5.92
N ARG A 370 -45.73 -177.59 -6.90
CA ARG A 370 -44.85 -178.75 -6.68
C ARG A 370 -43.41 -178.37 -6.32
N ALA A 371 -42.93 -177.23 -6.80
CA ALA A 371 -41.62 -176.69 -6.42
C ALA A 371 -41.62 -176.16 -4.96
N ILE A 372 -42.80 -175.77 -4.46
CA ILE A 372 -42.97 -175.33 -3.06
C ILE A 372 -42.79 -176.51 -2.10
N THR A 373 -43.30 -177.70 -2.44
CA THR A 373 -43.16 -178.91 -1.61
C THR A 373 -41.74 -179.47 -1.59
N ASP A 374 -40.95 -179.25 -2.65
CA ASP A 374 -39.56 -179.74 -2.77
C ASP A 374 -38.51 -178.78 -2.16
N GLY A 375 -38.96 -177.74 -1.44
CA GLY A 375 -38.07 -176.82 -0.72
C GLY A 375 -37.37 -175.75 -1.57
N TRP A 376 -37.68 -175.65 -2.87
CA TRP A 376 -37.07 -174.65 -3.77
C TRP A 376 -37.37 -173.20 -3.36
N VAL A 377 -38.51 -172.97 -2.70
CA VAL A 377 -38.84 -171.64 -2.14
C VAL A 377 -37.85 -171.23 -1.07
N SER A 378 -37.44 -172.16 -0.20
CA SER A 378 -36.44 -171.89 0.85
C SER A 378 -35.08 -171.59 0.23
N GLU A 379 -34.67 -172.35 -0.80
CA GLU A 379 -33.40 -172.11 -1.50
C GLU A 379 -33.41 -170.77 -2.27
N MET A 380 -34.55 -170.39 -2.86
CA MET A 380 -34.70 -169.10 -3.53
C MET A 380 -34.72 -167.95 -2.53
N GLU A 381 -35.33 -168.11 -1.36
CA GLU A 381 -35.26 -167.16 -0.26
C GLU A 381 -33.84 -167.00 0.29
N ASP A 382 -33.08 -168.10 0.40
CA ASP A 382 -31.66 -168.07 0.78
C ASP A 382 -30.79 -167.37 -0.29
N LYS A 383 -31.07 -167.59 -1.58
CA LYS A 383 -30.41 -166.87 -2.67
C LYS A 383 -30.79 -165.39 -2.69
N MET A 384 -32.05 -165.05 -2.46
CA MET A 384 -32.53 -163.67 -2.37
C MET A 384 -31.96 -162.94 -1.15
N THR A 385 -31.83 -163.59 0.01
CA THR A 385 -31.21 -163.00 1.21
C THR A 385 -29.72 -162.78 1.00
N LYS A 386 -29.00 -163.73 0.38
CA LYS A 386 -27.60 -163.55 -0.05
C LYS A 386 -27.45 -162.41 -1.06
N GLN A 387 -28.32 -162.35 -2.07
CA GLN A 387 -28.32 -161.27 -3.06
C GLN A 387 -28.64 -159.90 -2.43
N ARG A 388 -29.60 -159.83 -1.49
CA ARG A 388 -29.86 -158.62 -0.70
C ARG A 388 -28.65 -158.21 0.13
N ALA A 389 -27.94 -159.15 0.73
CA ALA A 389 -26.72 -158.86 1.46
C ALA A 389 -25.62 -158.30 0.53
N MET A 390 -25.48 -158.86 -0.68
CA MET A 390 -24.56 -158.34 -1.71
C MET A 390 -24.94 -156.93 -2.19
N ILE A 391 -26.22 -156.67 -2.46
CA ILE A 391 -26.72 -155.32 -2.81
C ILE A 391 -26.46 -154.34 -1.67
N THR A 392 -26.75 -154.75 -0.43
CA THR A 392 -26.56 -153.92 0.75
C THR A 392 -25.08 -153.60 0.96
N ALA A 393 -24.18 -154.57 0.81
CA ALA A 393 -22.75 -154.37 0.86
C ALA A 393 -22.26 -153.42 -0.25
N ALA A 394 -22.71 -153.62 -1.51
CA ALA A 394 -22.35 -152.76 -2.63
C ALA A 394 -22.89 -151.33 -2.47
N LYS A 395 -24.10 -151.15 -1.92
CA LYS A 395 -24.65 -149.83 -1.57
C LYS A 395 -23.89 -149.16 -0.44
N PHE A 396 -23.52 -149.91 0.60
CA PHE A 396 -22.69 -149.38 1.68
C PHE A 396 -21.32 -148.94 1.17
N ASP A 397 -20.70 -149.71 0.27
CA ASP A 397 -19.43 -149.35 -0.35
C ASP A 397 -19.55 -148.14 -1.29
N ALA A 398 -20.62 -148.07 -2.10
CA ALA A 398 -20.89 -146.92 -2.96
C ALA A 398 -21.13 -145.62 -2.17
N VAL A 399 -21.87 -145.66 -1.07
CA VAL A 399 -22.22 -144.46 -0.28
C VAL A 399 -21.14 -144.08 0.72
N PHE A 400 -20.62 -145.04 1.50
CA PHE A 400 -19.72 -144.78 2.63
C PHE A 400 -18.25 -145.11 2.36
N GLY A 401 -17.96 -145.93 1.35
CA GLY A 401 -16.60 -146.14 0.84
C GLY A 401 -16.26 -145.06 -0.17
N THR A 402 -16.41 -145.40 -1.46
CA THR A 402 -16.02 -144.55 -2.59
C THR A 402 -16.76 -143.21 -2.62
N GLY A 403 -18.04 -143.17 -2.25
CA GLY A 403 -18.84 -141.93 -2.25
C GLY A 403 -18.47 -140.93 -1.16
N LEU A 404 -18.11 -141.41 0.03
CA LEU A 404 -17.64 -140.53 1.11
C LEU A 404 -16.27 -139.93 0.75
N ASP A 405 -15.37 -140.75 0.19
CA ASP A 405 -14.05 -140.30 -0.24
C ASP A 405 -14.10 -139.37 -1.45
N PHE A 406 -15.04 -139.60 -2.38
CA PHE A 406 -15.35 -138.66 -3.47
C PHE A 406 -15.82 -137.32 -2.89
N LYS A 407 -16.82 -137.32 -2.00
CA LYS A 407 -17.36 -136.07 -1.41
C LYS A 407 -16.33 -135.30 -0.58
N ARG A 408 -15.46 -136.00 0.16
CA ARG A 408 -14.33 -135.38 0.88
C ARG A 408 -13.33 -134.74 -0.08
N SER A 409 -12.93 -135.46 -1.12
CA SER A 409 -11.97 -134.97 -2.13
C SER A 409 -12.55 -133.82 -2.97
N GLU A 410 -13.84 -133.88 -3.30
CA GLU A 410 -14.59 -132.82 -3.99
C GLU A 410 -14.68 -131.56 -3.12
N ALA A 411 -15.03 -131.70 -1.84
CA ALA A 411 -15.09 -130.58 -0.90
C ALA A 411 -13.70 -129.91 -0.72
N GLU A 412 -12.63 -130.70 -0.59
CA GLU A 412 -11.28 -130.16 -0.51
C GLU A 412 -10.90 -129.42 -1.81
N LEU A 413 -11.22 -129.97 -2.98
CA LEU A 413 -10.97 -129.32 -4.26
C LEU A 413 -11.73 -128.00 -4.40
N GLN A 414 -13.00 -127.95 -3.99
CA GLN A 414 -13.80 -126.72 -3.99
C GLN A 414 -13.23 -125.67 -3.04
N GLU A 415 -12.79 -126.06 -1.83
CA GLU A 415 -12.17 -125.14 -0.86
C GLU A 415 -10.87 -124.52 -1.42
N ARG A 416 -10.05 -125.34 -2.08
CA ARG A 416 -8.79 -124.87 -2.71
C ARG A 416 -9.08 -123.95 -3.90
N ARG A 417 -10.08 -124.25 -4.74
CA ARG A 417 -10.51 -123.38 -5.84
C ARG A 417 -11.07 -122.06 -5.33
N ALA A 418 -11.96 -122.09 -4.33
CA ALA A 418 -12.49 -120.89 -3.69
C ALA A 418 -11.38 -120.02 -3.08
N SER A 419 -10.35 -120.64 -2.50
CA SER A 419 -9.18 -119.91 -1.99
C SER A 419 -8.40 -119.20 -3.11
N ILE A 420 -8.19 -119.86 -4.25
CA ILE A 420 -7.54 -119.27 -5.44
C ILE A 420 -8.40 -118.13 -6.00
N GLU A 421 -9.70 -118.33 -6.15
CA GLU A 421 -10.64 -117.31 -6.64
C GLU A 421 -10.68 -116.08 -5.73
N LYS A 422 -10.69 -116.27 -4.40
CA LYS A 422 -10.65 -115.17 -3.43
C LYS A 422 -9.38 -114.32 -3.60
N ILE A 423 -8.24 -114.94 -3.86
CA ILE A 423 -6.97 -114.23 -4.09
C ILE A 423 -6.96 -113.56 -5.47
N ALA A 424 -7.53 -114.20 -6.49
CA ALA A 424 -7.68 -113.62 -7.82
C ALA A 424 -8.59 -112.38 -7.81
N PHE A 425 -9.70 -112.45 -7.07
CA PHE A 425 -10.58 -111.31 -6.82
C PHE A 425 -9.82 -110.18 -6.11
N ARG A 426 -9.08 -110.50 -5.03
CA ARG A 426 -8.27 -109.50 -4.32
C ARG A 426 -7.22 -108.85 -5.22
N THR A 427 -6.56 -109.63 -6.07
CA THR A 427 -5.58 -109.12 -7.04
C THR A 427 -6.23 -108.17 -8.04
N THR A 428 -7.44 -108.46 -8.49
CA THR A 428 -8.19 -107.58 -9.40
C THR A 428 -8.58 -106.27 -8.72
N GLN A 429 -9.03 -106.32 -7.47
CA GLN A 429 -9.30 -105.10 -6.69
C GLN A 429 -8.06 -104.23 -6.53
N LEU A 430 -6.91 -104.82 -6.17
CA LEU A 430 -5.65 -104.08 -6.04
C LEU A 430 -5.21 -103.44 -7.36
N LYS A 431 -5.42 -104.12 -8.51
CA LYS A 431 -5.17 -103.55 -9.84
C LYS A 431 -6.08 -102.36 -10.15
N GLN A 432 -7.36 -102.44 -9.78
CA GLN A 432 -8.30 -101.32 -9.94
C GLN A 432 -7.87 -100.13 -9.10
N TRP A 433 -7.56 -100.33 -7.83
CA TRP A 433 -7.06 -99.28 -6.94
C TRP A 433 -5.75 -98.66 -7.45
N ARG A 434 -4.83 -99.48 -7.96
CA ARG A 434 -3.59 -98.98 -8.59
C ARG A 434 -3.90 -98.10 -9.80
N ALA A 435 -4.86 -98.48 -10.64
CA ALA A 435 -5.24 -97.70 -11.81
C ALA A 435 -5.90 -96.37 -11.42
N GLU A 436 -6.73 -96.37 -10.38
CA GLU A 436 -7.33 -95.16 -9.82
C GLU A 436 -6.25 -94.20 -9.27
N GLU A 437 -5.32 -94.70 -8.46
CA GLU A 437 -4.19 -93.90 -7.95
C GLU A 437 -3.31 -93.34 -9.06
N PHE A 438 -3.08 -94.13 -10.13
CA PHE A 438 -2.34 -93.64 -11.30
C PHE A 438 -3.07 -92.51 -12.02
N MET A 439 -4.38 -92.65 -12.23
CA MET A 439 -5.19 -91.61 -12.90
C MET A 439 -5.22 -90.31 -12.09
N ASP A 440 -5.33 -90.41 -10.77
CA ASP A 440 -5.24 -89.25 -9.87
C ASP A 440 -3.86 -88.58 -9.91
N TYR A 441 -2.79 -89.37 -9.83
CA TYR A 441 -1.42 -88.89 -9.94
C TYR A 441 -1.22 -88.15 -11.28
N TRP A 442 -1.63 -88.78 -12.38
CA TRP A 442 -1.51 -88.22 -13.72
C TRP A 442 -2.35 -86.96 -13.90
N GLY A 443 -3.58 -86.95 -13.40
CA GLY A 443 -4.48 -85.80 -13.43
C GLY A 443 -3.87 -84.58 -12.74
N ARG A 444 -3.27 -84.77 -11.55
CA ARG A 444 -2.57 -83.71 -10.83
C ARG A 444 -1.35 -83.19 -11.59
N GLU A 445 -0.53 -84.08 -12.14
CA GLU A 445 0.66 -83.67 -12.89
C GLU A 445 0.29 -82.86 -14.14
N MET A 446 -0.77 -83.27 -14.86
CA MET A 446 -1.29 -82.53 -16.01
C MET A 446 -1.86 -81.17 -15.62
N GLN A 447 -2.58 -81.07 -14.51
CA GLN A 447 -3.10 -79.80 -13.99
C GLN A 447 -1.95 -78.84 -13.65
N GLU A 448 -0.90 -79.32 -12.99
CA GLU A 448 0.27 -78.51 -12.64
C GLU A 448 1.00 -78.01 -13.89
N LEU A 449 1.19 -78.86 -14.90
CA LEU A 449 1.76 -78.45 -16.18
C LEU A 449 0.89 -77.40 -16.88
N ALA A 450 -0.44 -77.52 -16.81
CA ALA A 450 -1.35 -76.53 -17.36
C ALA A 450 -1.23 -75.17 -16.61
N ILE A 451 -1.22 -75.19 -15.27
CA ILE A 451 -1.04 -73.99 -14.44
C ILE A 451 0.29 -73.31 -14.76
N ARG A 452 1.39 -74.06 -14.85
CA ARG A 452 2.72 -73.52 -15.20
C ARG A 452 2.72 -72.87 -16.58
N ARG A 453 2.11 -73.51 -17.58
CA ARG A 453 1.97 -72.95 -18.93
C ARG A 453 1.16 -71.66 -18.92
N ASP A 454 0.08 -71.61 -18.17
CA ASP A 454 -0.76 -70.41 -18.05
C ASP A 454 -0.03 -69.27 -17.35
N VAL A 455 0.69 -69.55 -16.26
CA VAL A 455 1.51 -68.56 -15.58
C VAL A 455 2.62 -68.04 -16.50
N ALA A 456 3.31 -68.93 -17.23
CA ALA A 456 4.32 -68.54 -18.20
C ALA A 456 3.73 -67.69 -19.34
N ARG A 457 2.57 -68.07 -19.87
CA ARG A 457 1.83 -67.29 -20.89
C ARG A 457 1.48 -65.90 -20.37
N ARG A 458 0.92 -65.80 -19.17
CA ARG A 458 0.57 -64.50 -18.54
C ARG A 458 1.82 -63.63 -18.32
N ARG A 459 2.95 -64.22 -17.89
CA ARG A 459 4.23 -63.51 -17.76
C ARG A 459 4.72 -62.99 -19.11
N ASN A 460 4.71 -63.82 -20.15
CA ASN A 460 5.11 -63.43 -21.51
C ASN A 460 4.24 -62.29 -22.06
N ILE A 461 2.92 -62.38 -21.90
CA ILE A 461 1.98 -61.31 -22.29
C ILE A 461 2.28 -60.02 -21.51
N ALA A 462 2.52 -60.11 -20.19
CA ALA A 462 2.83 -58.94 -19.38
C ALA A 462 4.19 -58.31 -19.78
N GLU A 463 5.20 -59.11 -20.07
CA GLU A 463 6.50 -58.64 -20.57
C GLU A 463 6.39 -58.00 -21.95
N GLN A 464 5.64 -58.60 -22.86
CA GLN A 464 5.35 -57.97 -24.15
C GLN A 464 4.64 -56.64 -23.93
N ARG A 465 3.59 -56.58 -23.10
CA ARG A 465 2.93 -55.31 -22.77
C ARG A 465 3.91 -54.25 -22.22
N ARG A 466 4.88 -54.64 -21.39
CA ARG A 466 5.94 -53.74 -20.87
C ARG A 466 6.96 -53.33 -21.94
N LYS A 467 7.29 -54.19 -22.90
CA LYS A 467 8.15 -53.84 -24.05
C LYS A 467 7.46 -52.84 -24.98
N TRP A 468 6.17 -53.05 -25.23
CA TRP A 468 5.35 -52.25 -26.14
C TRP A 468 4.65 -51.05 -25.47
N THR A 469 4.85 -50.82 -24.16
CA THR A 469 4.31 -49.61 -23.52
C THR A 469 4.93 -48.36 -24.12
N PHE A 470 4.13 -47.67 -24.94
CA PHE A 470 4.50 -46.42 -25.60
C PHE A 470 4.72 -45.32 -24.55
N LYS A 471 5.94 -44.76 -24.50
CA LYS A 471 6.25 -43.61 -23.65
C LYS A 471 5.85 -42.34 -24.40
N PHE A 472 4.93 -41.56 -23.85
CA PHE A 472 4.57 -40.26 -24.41
C PHE A 472 5.67 -39.25 -24.07
N TYR A 473 6.17 -38.53 -25.07
CA TYR A 473 7.19 -37.48 -24.89
C TYR A 473 6.56 -36.11 -25.15
N THR A 474 6.93 -35.12 -24.33
CA THR A 474 6.63 -33.72 -24.60
C THR A 474 7.43 -33.20 -25.80
N LYS A 475 7.02 -32.09 -26.42
CA LYS A 475 7.81 -31.40 -27.47
C LYS A 475 9.24 -31.02 -27.03
N SER A 476 9.53 -31.04 -25.72
CA SER A 476 10.84 -30.81 -25.13
C SER A 476 11.63 -32.09 -24.82
N GLY A 477 11.16 -33.27 -25.26
CA GLY A 477 11.83 -34.56 -25.09
C GLY A 477 11.69 -35.20 -23.69
N LYS A 478 11.02 -34.54 -22.74
CA LYS A 478 10.77 -35.11 -21.41
C LYS A 478 9.61 -36.09 -21.43
N ILE A 479 9.77 -37.23 -20.76
CA ILE A 479 8.72 -38.25 -20.60
C ILE A 479 7.53 -37.63 -19.87
N GLN A 480 6.36 -37.68 -20.51
CA GLN A 480 5.11 -37.17 -19.98
C GLN A 480 4.53 -38.23 -19.03
N VAL A 481 4.60 -37.97 -17.71
CA VAL A 481 4.14 -38.90 -16.66
C VAL A 481 2.61 -39.04 -16.66
N HIS A 482 1.90 -37.98 -17.05
CA HIS A 482 0.46 -38.01 -17.23
C HIS A 482 0.12 -38.33 -18.68
N LYS A 483 -0.57 -39.45 -18.88
CA LYS A 483 -1.26 -39.74 -20.14
C LYS A 483 -2.14 -38.52 -20.47
N PRO A 484 -2.04 -37.91 -21.66
CA PRO A 484 -3.06 -36.97 -22.09
C PRO A 484 -4.40 -37.69 -21.96
N THR A 485 -5.41 -37.02 -21.40
CA THR A 485 -6.79 -37.52 -21.33
C THR A 485 -7.12 -38.09 -22.69
N ALA A 486 -7.54 -39.37 -22.71
CA ALA A 486 -7.83 -40.07 -23.94
C ALA A 486 -8.73 -39.14 -24.77
N ARG A 487 -8.22 -38.69 -25.93
CA ARG A 487 -9.13 -38.21 -26.96
C ARG A 487 -10.10 -39.36 -27.15
N VAL A 488 -11.39 -39.03 -27.16
CA VAL A 488 -12.44 -39.94 -27.61
C VAL A 488 -12.18 -40.14 -29.11
N ASP A 489 -11.13 -40.90 -29.42
CA ASP A 489 -10.83 -41.32 -30.77
C ASP A 489 -11.84 -42.42 -31.05
N THR A 490 -12.72 -42.15 -32.00
CA THR A 490 -13.71 -43.07 -32.58
C THR A 490 -13.07 -44.27 -33.30
N THR A 491 -11.74 -44.43 -33.22
CA THR A 491 -11.01 -45.58 -33.73
C THR A 491 -11.08 -46.74 -32.75
N PHE A 492 -11.98 -47.66 -33.07
CA PHE A 492 -12.07 -49.01 -32.52
C PHE A 492 -10.71 -49.73 -32.59
N CYS A 493 -9.99 -49.79 -31.47
CA CYS A 493 -8.73 -50.53 -31.37
C CYS A 493 -9.02 -51.99 -30.97
N ILE A 494 -9.00 -52.89 -31.96
CA ILE A 494 -9.20 -54.35 -31.80
C ILE A 494 -8.29 -54.98 -30.72
N GLY A 495 -7.12 -54.42 -30.45
CA GLY A 495 -6.16 -54.97 -29.47
C GLY A 495 -6.56 -54.81 -27.99
N GLY A 496 -7.57 -54.00 -27.67
CA GLY A 496 -8.07 -53.81 -26.30
C GLY A 496 -9.32 -54.61 -25.97
N THR A 497 -10.03 -55.10 -27.00
CA THR A 497 -11.18 -55.99 -26.86
C THR A 497 -10.68 -57.41 -26.91
N ASP A 498 -10.81 -58.13 -25.80
CA ASP A 498 -10.64 -59.57 -25.75
C ASP A 498 -11.69 -60.20 -26.68
N LEU A 499 -11.34 -60.44 -27.95
CA LEU A 499 -12.26 -60.98 -28.97
C LEU A 499 -12.74 -62.40 -28.61
N LEU A 500 -12.11 -63.04 -27.61
CA LEU A 500 -12.53 -64.29 -27.01
C LEU A 500 -13.48 -64.12 -25.82
N ALA A 501 -13.68 -62.91 -25.28
CA ALA A 501 -14.66 -62.66 -24.23
C ALA A 501 -16.12 -62.75 -24.72
N LEU A 502 -16.33 -62.83 -26.04
CA LEU A 502 -17.62 -63.16 -26.65
C LEU A 502 -17.90 -64.68 -26.68
N GLN A 503 -16.88 -65.51 -26.46
CA GLN A 503 -17.03 -66.93 -26.18
C GLN A 503 -17.13 -67.15 -24.66
N ARG A 504 -18.12 -66.50 -24.02
CA ARG A 504 -18.56 -67.02 -22.72
C ARG A 504 -19.19 -68.40 -22.99
N PRO A 505 -18.85 -69.45 -22.22
CA PRO A 505 -19.63 -70.69 -22.29
C PRO A 505 -21.09 -70.30 -22.07
N LYS A 506 -22.01 -70.86 -22.88
CA LYS A 506 -23.45 -70.63 -22.70
C LYS A 506 -23.74 -70.85 -21.20
N PRO A 507 -24.27 -69.84 -20.48
CA PRO A 507 -24.53 -69.98 -19.05
C PRO A 507 -25.40 -71.22 -18.87
N THR A 508 -25.01 -72.09 -17.96
CA THR A 508 -25.88 -73.19 -17.58
C THR A 508 -27.18 -72.59 -17.03
N ALA A 509 -28.31 -73.30 -17.10
CA ALA A 509 -29.60 -72.77 -16.61
C ALA A 509 -29.53 -72.26 -15.15
N VAL A 510 -28.58 -72.80 -14.37
CA VAL A 510 -28.28 -72.42 -12.99
C VAL A 510 -27.65 -71.03 -12.89
N ASP A 511 -26.74 -70.67 -13.81
CA ASP A 511 -26.08 -69.35 -13.82
C ASP A 511 -27.05 -68.24 -14.22
N ALA A 512 -27.96 -68.52 -15.17
CA ALA A 512 -29.01 -67.59 -15.57
C ALA A 512 -30.01 -67.33 -14.43
N LEU A 513 -30.37 -68.37 -13.67
CA LEU A 513 -31.22 -68.25 -12.50
C LEU A 513 -30.51 -67.46 -11.38
N ALA A 514 -29.21 -67.70 -11.15
CA ALA A 514 -28.43 -66.97 -10.16
C ALA A 514 -28.34 -65.46 -10.48
N ASP A 515 -28.20 -65.09 -11.76
CA ASP A 515 -28.17 -63.69 -12.17
C ASP A 515 -29.56 -63.03 -12.13
N GLN A 516 -30.64 -63.79 -12.38
CA GLN A 516 -32.00 -63.30 -12.20
C GLN A 516 -32.33 -63.05 -10.72
N VAL A 517 -31.89 -63.94 -9.81
CA VAL A 517 -32.02 -63.74 -8.37
C VAL A 517 -31.22 -62.53 -7.90
N LYS A 518 -30.00 -62.31 -8.40
CA LYS A 518 -29.22 -61.11 -8.09
C LYS A 518 -29.92 -59.83 -8.55
N LEU A 519 -30.51 -59.83 -9.75
CA LEU A 519 -31.27 -58.68 -10.27
C LEU A 519 -32.48 -58.35 -9.37
N VAL A 520 -33.26 -59.36 -9.00
CA VAL A 520 -34.40 -59.19 -8.08
C VAL A 520 -33.93 -58.69 -6.71
N THR A 521 -32.79 -59.19 -6.22
CA THR A 521 -32.23 -58.76 -4.94
C THR A 521 -31.76 -57.29 -5.00
N VAL A 522 -31.12 -56.88 -6.09
CA VAL A 522 -30.67 -55.50 -6.29
C VAL A 522 -31.87 -54.56 -6.43
N GLU A 523 -32.91 -54.95 -7.16
CA GLU A 523 -34.14 -54.15 -7.30
C GLU A 523 -34.85 -53.99 -5.95
N ALA A 524 -34.94 -55.05 -5.14
CA ALA A 524 -35.50 -55.00 -3.79
C ALA A 524 -34.69 -54.08 -2.86
N GLN A 525 -33.35 -54.11 -2.94
CA GLN A 525 -32.50 -53.20 -2.19
C GLN A 525 -32.68 -51.74 -2.63
N LEU A 526 -32.88 -51.50 -3.93
CA LEU A 526 -33.10 -50.17 -4.48
C LEU A 526 -34.46 -49.58 -4.09
N THR A 527 -35.51 -50.40 -4.06
CA THR A 527 -36.85 -49.97 -3.60
C THR A 527 -36.86 -49.71 -2.10
N GLN A 528 -36.20 -50.55 -1.31
CA GLN A 528 -36.04 -50.33 0.14
C GLN A 528 -35.23 -49.05 0.43
N ALA A 529 -34.13 -48.83 -0.28
CA ALA A 529 -33.35 -47.59 -0.15
C ALA A 529 -34.19 -46.37 -0.54
N LYS A 530 -34.93 -46.41 -1.65
CA LYS A 530 -35.86 -45.34 -2.04
C LYS A 530 -36.91 -45.06 -0.97
N ALA A 531 -37.49 -46.09 -0.36
CA ALA A 531 -38.47 -45.93 0.71
C ALA A 531 -37.86 -45.27 1.96
N MET A 532 -36.64 -45.66 2.35
CA MET A 532 -35.93 -45.05 3.48
C MET A 532 -35.55 -43.58 3.23
N PHE A 533 -35.15 -43.22 2.01
CA PHE A 533 -34.71 -41.86 1.68
C PHE A 533 -35.85 -40.92 1.28
N ASN A 534 -37.03 -41.42 0.91
CA ASN A 534 -38.16 -40.58 0.51
C ASN A 534 -38.59 -39.53 1.56
N PRO A 535 -38.77 -39.86 2.86
CA PRO A 535 -39.16 -38.86 3.86
C PRO A 535 -38.09 -37.77 4.05
N LEU A 536 -36.81 -38.12 3.92
CA LEU A 536 -35.71 -37.14 3.97
C LEU A 536 -35.72 -36.23 2.73
N LEU A 537 -35.95 -36.79 1.54
CA LEU A 537 -36.06 -36.02 0.30
C LEU A 537 -37.25 -35.06 0.34
N VAL A 538 -38.39 -35.47 0.89
CA VAL A 538 -39.56 -34.61 1.10
C VAL A 538 -39.27 -33.47 2.08
N GLN A 539 -38.58 -33.75 3.19
CA GLN A 539 -38.12 -32.72 4.14
C GLN A 539 -37.11 -31.74 3.51
N PHE A 540 -36.17 -32.24 2.70
CA PHE A 540 -35.22 -31.40 1.99
C PHE A 540 -35.89 -30.51 0.95
N SER A 541 -36.88 -31.02 0.20
CA SER A 541 -37.63 -30.20 -0.75
C SER A 541 -38.51 -29.15 -0.05
N SER A 542 -39.09 -29.48 1.10
CA SER A 542 -39.90 -28.56 1.90
C SER A 542 -39.06 -27.43 2.51
N THR A 543 -37.90 -27.76 3.09
CA THR A 543 -36.98 -26.78 3.68
C THR A 543 -36.31 -25.91 2.61
N HIS A 544 -35.94 -26.49 1.47
CA HIS A 544 -35.41 -25.72 0.35
C HIS A 544 -36.45 -24.77 -0.27
N GLY A 545 -37.73 -25.20 -0.34
CA GLY A 545 -38.84 -24.34 -0.73
C GLY A 545 -39.07 -23.17 0.23
N ALA A 546 -39.10 -23.46 1.55
CA ALA A 546 -39.27 -22.44 2.59
C ALA A 546 -38.14 -21.41 2.62
N VAL A 547 -36.89 -21.83 2.40
CA VAL A 547 -35.73 -20.91 2.32
C VAL A 547 -35.82 -20.01 1.08
N HIS A 548 -36.29 -20.52 -0.06
CA HIS A 548 -36.48 -19.71 -1.26
C HIS A 548 -37.62 -18.70 -1.13
N GLU A 549 -38.68 -19.01 -0.38
CA GLU A 549 -39.75 -18.04 -0.07
C GLU A 549 -39.28 -16.94 0.89
N LEU A 550 -38.48 -17.29 1.90
CA LEU A 550 -37.85 -16.33 2.83
C LEU A 550 -36.87 -15.36 2.16
N VAL A 551 -36.25 -15.77 1.05
CA VAL A 551 -35.35 -14.92 0.26
C VAL A 551 -36.14 -13.95 -0.64
N LYS A 552 -37.36 -14.29 -1.04
CA LYS A 552 -38.21 -13.42 -1.88
C LYS A 552 -38.96 -12.33 -1.09
N THR A 553 -39.20 -12.50 0.21
CA THR A 553 -39.98 -11.56 1.03
C THR A 553 -39.14 -10.47 1.73
N LYS A 554 -37.83 -10.39 1.46
CA LYS A 554 -36.95 -9.39 2.06
C LYS A 554 -36.94 -8.09 1.23
N PRO A 555 -37.43 -6.93 1.74
CA PRO A 555 -37.43 -5.69 0.97
C PRO A 555 -36.00 -5.18 0.71
N PRO A 556 -35.75 -4.55 -0.45
CA PRO A 556 -34.41 -4.08 -0.83
C PRO A 556 -33.95 -2.95 0.10
N PRO A 557 -32.64 -2.91 0.48
CA PRO A 557 -32.10 -1.87 1.33
C PRO A 557 -32.06 -0.50 0.61
N PRO A 558 -32.22 0.62 1.36
CA PRO A 558 -32.26 1.96 0.78
C PRO A 558 -30.92 2.36 0.14
N PRO A 559 -30.94 3.20 -0.92
CA PRO A 559 -29.75 3.61 -1.65
C PRO A 559 -28.86 4.48 -0.77
N ARG A 560 -27.56 4.14 -0.70
CA ARG A 560 -26.54 4.97 -0.08
C ARG A 560 -26.25 6.20 -0.95
N PRO A 561 -26.00 7.37 -0.35
CA PRO A 561 -25.72 8.61 -1.07
C PRO A 561 -24.42 8.51 -1.87
N VAL A 562 -24.50 9.03 -3.09
CA VAL A 562 -23.42 9.16 -4.07
C VAL A 562 -22.42 10.21 -3.57
N GLU A 563 -21.22 9.77 -3.18
CA GLU A 563 -20.06 10.66 -3.10
C GLU A 563 -19.51 10.85 -4.52
N ILE A 564 -19.67 12.07 -5.03
CA ILE A 564 -19.08 12.53 -6.28
C ILE A 564 -17.56 12.60 -6.08
N ILE A 565 -16.84 11.61 -6.61
CA ILE A 565 -15.40 11.70 -6.85
C ILE A 565 -15.22 12.21 -8.28
N PRO A 566 -14.52 13.34 -8.51
CA PRO A 566 -14.25 13.81 -9.86
C PRO A 566 -13.29 12.86 -10.58
N ASN A 567 -13.80 12.24 -11.65
CA ASN A 567 -13.03 11.52 -12.65
C ASN A 567 -12.04 12.47 -13.33
N ASN A 568 -10.75 12.24 -13.11
CA ASN A 568 -9.69 12.60 -14.05
C ASN A 568 -8.59 11.55 -13.90
N CYS A 569 -8.66 10.50 -14.70
CA CYS A 569 -7.52 9.73 -15.16
C CYS A 569 -7.99 8.81 -16.30
N GLU A 570 -7.47 9.09 -17.49
CA GLU A 570 -7.61 8.30 -18.71
C GLU A 570 -7.10 6.86 -18.51
N PRO A 571 -7.70 5.86 -19.18
CA PRO A 571 -7.17 4.50 -19.18
C PRO A 571 -6.08 4.33 -20.26
N ILE A 572 -4.89 3.95 -19.79
CA ILE A 572 -3.83 3.36 -20.61
C ILE A 572 -4.17 1.89 -20.82
N ASP A 573 -4.40 1.53 -22.07
CA ASP A 573 -4.53 0.14 -22.53
C ASP A 573 -3.23 -0.64 -22.32
N THR A 574 -3.33 -1.84 -21.73
CA THR A 574 -2.44 -2.95 -22.10
C THR A 574 -3.21 -4.27 -22.14
N PRO A 575 -2.87 -5.18 -23.09
CA PRO A 575 -3.70 -6.32 -23.46
C PRO A 575 -3.26 -7.62 -22.79
N SER A 576 -4.20 -8.53 -22.51
CA SER A 576 -3.93 -9.96 -22.49
C SER A 576 -5.19 -10.80 -22.71
N SER A 577 -5.40 -11.18 -23.97
CA SER A 577 -6.12 -12.41 -24.40
C SER A 577 -5.21 -13.64 -24.14
N PRO A 578 -5.59 -14.94 -24.33
CA PRO A 578 -6.74 -15.49 -25.07
C PRO A 578 -7.46 -16.67 -24.35
N ASN A 579 -8.57 -17.28 -24.78
CA ASN A 579 -8.94 -17.77 -26.11
C ASN A 579 -10.38 -18.35 -26.06
N LYS A 580 -11.24 -18.04 -27.04
CA LYS A 580 -12.19 -19.00 -27.64
C LYS A 580 -12.73 -18.47 -28.97
N ARG A 581 -12.38 -19.20 -30.04
CA ARG A 581 -12.76 -19.05 -31.45
C ARG A 581 -14.27 -19.24 -31.70
N LYS A 582 -14.77 -18.57 -32.75
CA LYS A 582 -15.40 -19.13 -33.99
C LYS A 582 -15.52 -17.96 -35.01
N MET A 583 -14.85 -18.09 -36.18
CA MET A 583 -15.43 -18.27 -37.54
C MET A 583 -16.19 -17.01 -38.02
N ALA A 584 -15.98 -16.40 -39.19
CA ALA A 584 -15.53 -16.90 -40.50
C ALA A 584 -15.16 -15.72 -41.46
N THR A 585 -14.43 -16.05 -42.55
CA THR A 585 -14.44 -15.48 -43.94
C THR A 585 -14.18 -13.97 -44.16
N ASN A 586 -13.52 -13.44 -45.20
CA ASN A 586 -12.75 -13.89 -46.37
C ASN A 586 -12.12 -12.61 -47.01
N LEU A 587 -11.20 -12.81 -47.98
CA LEU A 587 -10.67 -11.87 -49.00
C LEU A 587 -9.46 -11.00 -48.58
N SER A 588 -8.23 -11.38 -48.98
CA SER A 588 -7.50 -11.04 -50.24
C SER A 588 -6.93 -9.61 -50.18
N SER A 589 -5.63 -9.32 -50.36
CA SER A 589 -4.72 -9.79 -51.40
C SER A 589 -3.31 -9.21 -51.20
N ALA A 590 -2.31 -9.85 -51.84
CA ALA A 590 -1.03 -9.30 -52.35
C ALA A 590 0.12 -8.86 -51.40
N LEU A 591 1.05 -9.82 -51.13
CA LEU A 591 2.50 -9.89 -51.53
C LEU A 591 3.36 -8.58 -51.68
N PRO A 592 4.72 -8.66 -51.73
CA PRO A 592 5.70 -9.36 -50.87
C PRO A 592 7.01 -8.53 -50.65
N GLY A 593 7.94 -9.03 -49.82
CA GLY A 593 9.36 -8.62 -49.85
C GLY A 593 10.08 -8.90 -48.52
N GLN A 594 10.83 -10.00 -48.41
CA GLN A 594 12.31 -10.02 -48.51
C GLN A 594 12.97 -9.25 -47.34
N LEU A 595 13.74 -9.81 -46.40
CA LEU A 595 14.83 -10.80 -46.48
C LEU A 595 15.19 -11.31 -45.06
N GLU A 596 15.43 -12.62 -44.93
CA GLU A 596 16.42 -13.22 -44.01
C GLU A 596 17.84 -13.07 -44.65
N PRO A 597 19.00 -13.39 -44.03
CA PRO A 597 19.24 -14.11 -42.76
C PRO A 597 20.43 -13.65 -41.86
N LYS A 598 20.49 -14.25 -40.66
CA LYS A 598 21.67 -14.72 -39.89
C LYS A 598 22.79 -13.75 -39.45
N THR A 599 23.06 -13.70 -38.13
CA THR A 599 24.41 -13.89 -37.56
C THR A 599 24.39 -14.22 -36.05
N LYS A 600 25.46 -14.90 -35.62
CA LYS A 600 25.69 -15.75 -34.43
C LYS A 600 25.73 -15.03 -33.06
N PRO A 601 25.68 -15.77 -31.93
CA PRO A 601 25.43 -15.23 -30.59
C PRO A 601 26.70 -14.71 -29.92
N ARG A 602 26.63 -13.52 -29.32
CA ARG A 602 27.70 -12.94 -28.50
C ARG A 602 27.32 -13.06 -27.02
N THR A 603 28.11 -13.85 -26.30
CA THR A 603 28.13 -14.00 -24.85
C THR A 603 28.29 -12.64 -24.17
N ARG A 604 27.28 -12.21 -23.41
CA ARG A 604 27.37 -11.05 -22.51
C ARG A 604 27.40 -11.53 -21.07
N LYS A 605 28.55 -11.28 -20.43
CA LYS A 605 28.86 -11.49 -19.02
C LYS A 605 27.79 -10.86 -18.13
N MET A 606 27.34 -11.60 -17.13
CA MET A 606 26.48 -11.09 -16.07
C MET A 606 27.23 -10.02 -15.25
N ALA A 607 26.75 -8.78 -15.31
CA ALA A 607 27.13 -7.75 -14.37
C ALA A 607 26.32 -7.95 -13.08
N ALA A 608 27.03 -8.28 -11.99
CA ALA A 608 26.47 -8.32 -10.66
C ALA A 608 26.00 -6.92 -10.24
N LYS A 609 24.76 -6.81 -9.75
CA LYS A 609 24.24 -5.61 -9.09
C LYS A 609 25.00 -5.38 -7.77
N PRO A 610 25.46 -4.17 -7.45
CA PRO A 610 26.03 -3.88 -6.14
C PRO A 610 24.94 -3.82 -5.07
N MET A 611 25.19 -4.45 -3.92
CA MET A 611 24.34 -4.33 -2.73
C MET A 611 24.38 -2.90 -2.18
N PRO A 612 23.26 -2.37 -1.63
CA PRO A 612 23.26 -1.05 -1.01
C PRO A 612 24.07 -1.08 0.29
N LYS A 613 25.10 -0.22 0.36
CA LYS A 613 25.90 0.01 1.56
C LYS A 613 25.01 0.57 2.68
N SER A 614 25.06 -0.05 3.86
CA SER A 614 24.49 0.50 5.10
C SER A 614 25.09 1.88 5.36
N ALA A 615 24.24 2.88 5.60
CA ALA A 615 24.66 4.24 5.91
C ALA A 615 25.46 4.25 7.22
N ASN A 616 26.78 4.38 7.12
CA ASN A 616 27.65 4.62 8.26
C ASN A 616 27.48 6.10 8.62
N VAL A 617 26.74 6.38 9.69
CA VAL A 617 26.64 7.74 10.24
C VAL A 617 27.98 8.06 10.91
N PRO A 618 28.71 9.11 10.49
CA PRO A 618 29.97 9.48 11.12
C PRO A 618 29.75 9.82 12.59
N TRP A 619 30.61 9.30 13.48
CA TRP A 619 30.50 9.50 14.93
C TRP A 619 30.47 10.99 15.33
N SER A 620 31.10 11.86 14.53
CA SER A 620 31.04 13.31 14.72
C SER A 620 29.63 13.91 14.66
N LEU A 621 28.68 13.27 13.96
CA LEU A 621 27.28 13.70 13.90
C LEU A 621 26.49 13.28 15.13
N LEU A 622 26.88 12.19 15.79
CA LEU A 622 26.29 11.76 17.06
C LEU A 622 26.72 12.70 18.19
N ASP A 623 28.01 13.08 18.23
CA ASP A 623 28.52 14.05 19.20
C ASP A 623 27.90 15.44 19.02
N GLN A 624 27.68 15.88 17.77
CA GLN A 624 26.99 17.13 17.49
C GLN A 624 25.51 17.10 17.92
N LEU A 625 24.81 15.98 17.72
CA LEU A 625 23.43 15.83 18.19
C LEU A 625 23.34 15.77 19.70
N GLU A 626 24.32 15.17 20.37
CA GLU A 626 24.38 15.14 21.84
C GLU A 626 24.69 16.52 22.43
N ALA A 627 25.60 17.28 21.81
CA ALA A 627 25.88 18.67 22.16
C ALA A 627 24.66 19.58 21.95
N GLU A 628 23.91 19.42 20.86
CA GLU A 628 22.66 20.15 20.64
C GLU A 628 21.58 19.77 21.66
N LYS A 629 21.49 18.50 22.05
CA LYS A 629 20.56 18.03 23.07
C LYS A 629 20.88 18.61 24.45
N ALA A 630 22.17 18.74 24.78
CA ALA A 630 22.63 19.42 26.00
C ALA A 630 22.28 20.92 25.96
N LYS A 631 22.52 21.58 24.82
CA LYS A 631 22.19 23.00 24.60
C LYS A 631 20.68 23.26 24.76
N PHE A 632 19.83 22.42 24.18
CA PHE A 632 18.38 22.51 24.35
C PHE A 632 17.92 22.30 25.80
N LYS A 633 18.58 21.42 26.57
CA LYS A 633 18.30 21.27 28.00
C LYS A 633 18.66 22.53 28.78
N THR A 634 19.82 23.14 28.49
CA THR A 634 20.25 24.39 29.14
C THR A 634 19.37 25.59 28.77
N GLU A 635 18.90 25.66 27.53
CA GLU A 635 17.94 26.70 27.13
C GLU A 635 16.59 26.51 27.82
N LYS A 636 16.13 25.26 27.98
CA LYS A 636 14.87 24.96 28.69
C LYS A 636 14.94 25.30 30.18
N THR A 637 16.07 25.07 30.85
CA THR A 637 16.25 25.45 32.26
C THR A 637 16.37 26.98 32.43
N MET A 638 17.07 27.66 31.53
CA MET A 638 17.13 29.13 31.49
C MET A 638 15.74 29.76 31.27
N HIS A 639 14.93 29.16 30.41
CA HIS A 639 13.56 29.63 30.14
C HIS A 639 12.62 29.41 31.34
N ALA A 640 12.84 28.35 32.12
CA ALA A 640 12.09 28.11 33.37
C ALA A 640 12.47 29.12 34.46
N LEU A 641 13.77 29.39 34.65
CA LEU A 641 14.28 30.35 35.64
C LEU A 641 13.90 31.82 35.32
N GLY A 642 13.68 32.15 34.05
CA GLY A 642 13.25 33.48 33.61
C GLY A 642 11.79 33.82 33.91
N PHE A 643 10.92 32.81 34.10
CA PHE A 643 9.49 33.01 34.34
C PHE A 643 9.11 33.19 35.81
N ASP A 644 9.89 32.64 36.75
CA ASP A 644 9.59 32.76 38.19
C ASP A 644 9.92 34.14 38.79
N LYS A 645 10.78 34.94 38.14
CA LYS A 645 11.17 36.27 38.66
C LYS A 645 10.16 37.40 38.36
N ARG A 646 9.09 37.16 37.58
CA ARG A 646 8.10 38.20 37.21
C ARG A 646 6.79 38.17 37.99
N LYS A 647 6.58 37.22 38.92
CA LYS A 647 5.34 37.11 39.71
C LYS A 647 5.38 37.72 41.13
N LYS A 648 6.50 38.29 41.58
CA LYS A 648 6.60 38.95 42.89
C LYS A 648 7.16 40.36 42.74
N LYS A 649 6.29 41.32 42.41
CA LYS A 649 6.41 42.75 42.74
C LYS A 649 5.18 43.47 42.18
N HIS A 650 4.15 43.57 43.01
CA HIS A 650 3.27 44.74 43.18
C HIS A 650 2.22 44.35 44.25
N PRO A 651 2.21 44.98 45.44
CA PRO A 651 0.99 45.10 46.23
C PRO A 651 -0.04 45.98 45.50
#